data_AF-A0A2C9XWQ6-F1
#
_entry.id   AF-A0A2C9XWQ6-F1
#
_cell.length_a   1.000
_cell.length_b   1.000
_cell.length_c   1.000
_cell.angle_alpha   90.00
_cell.angle_beta   90.00
_cell.angle_gamma   90.00
#
_symmetry.space_group_name_H-M   'P 1'
#
loop_
_entity.id
_entity.type
_entity.pdbx_description
1 polymer ?
#
loop_
_entity_poly.entity_id
_entity_poly.type
_entity_poly.pdbx_seq_one_letter_code
_entity_poly.pdbx_strand_id
1 'polypeptide(L)'
;MSHTWTFQRVGGLDQVVLQNANDIINLPNLDPKLWVALSCPTTGLDFDQRTLQLLDSDNDDRIRIPDILEAINWLKDKIVSFDNIVQSSQTLPLSQIDDSSEQGKKLLITAHSILANLNKSQADYLTQDDVQQSLKINASKLYNGDLIFPPSAELSPEMQNFILAAIKTTGAEKDISGQDGINLEIAQTFFKNLKSWQKWQTDISNTQTPFGENRSEIWKLVQELKPKIDDYFLRVELAQYAPQAQTALNVDEKYIVPTQNGLLSDEALSELPLSRIDTNNALDLVNGLNPLWKSKIIRFRDLIASHLADANRLTAQEWQDIQTGLNAYATLISSKPDMQQLSVTTKPTISIEDLTGNQIANLVNDNLLNEFENMVEQDNQTPISASDVFVLEKLVLFQKHLYRLLINFASFAEFFSLDHYAAFQLGKLYIDGRCATLCVAVENIAKHSTMANYSELCLLYCECTRHGKKQTIAAAITAGQGDLLMEGRNGVFIDNEGNDWDASVVKLITKPISIQQAIWAPYQRIGRLITEQINKWASNKDADIEKTSTQAVQNPESKFDIGKSVGIFAAIGLAIGAIGTALATIFQAIFSLTWWQFPLVIFGLFLIISGPSVILAWLKLRRRTLGPLLEASGWAINGQVKINLLLGGLLTSKAELPANARRNLTDPLKKRNKKARILFWSAILLGVVIVGTAFWFKKDIANYFKQQQQLLSQQQNNTTEKQ
;
A
#
# COMPACT_ATOMS: atom_id res chain seq x y z
N MET A 1 27.10 32.39 15.45
CA MET A 1 27.89 31.87 14.31
C MET A 1 27.01 30.91 13.52
N SER A 2 27.10 30.88 12.20
CA SER A 2 26.40 29.88 11.38
C SER A 2 26.91 28.47 11.70
N HIS A 3 26.01 27.50 11.81
CA HIS A 3 26.38 26.10 12.02
C HIS A 3 27.27 25.60 10.87
N THR A 4 28.31 24.84 11.18
CA THR A 4 29.28 24.32 10.20
C THR A 4 28.97 22.86 9.90
N TRP A 5 28.43 22.60 8.72
CA TRP A 5 28.08 21.25 8.28
C TRP A 5 29.31 20.44 7.87
N THR A 6 29.33 19.16 8.25
CA THR A 6 30.31 18.18 7.76
C THR A 6 29.65 17.26 6.73
N PHE A 7 30.30 17.06 5.60
CA PHE A 7 29.87 16.13 4.56
C PHE A 7 30.93 15.07 4.30
N GLN A 8 30.51 13.84 4.01
CA GLN A 8 31.38 12.75 3.61
C GLN A 8 30.98 12.19 2.25
N ARG A 9 31.97 11.93 1.39
CA ARG A 9 31.77 11.32 0.07
C ARG A 9 31.66 9.80 0.21
N VAL A 10 30.46 9.24 0.14
CA VAL A 10 30.21 7.78 0.20
C VAL A 10 29.16 7.39 -0.83
N GLY A 11 29.31 6.22 -1.45
CA GLY A 11 28.31 5.73 -2.41
C GLY A 11 28.11 6.63 -3.64
N GLY A 12 29.08 7.50 -3.96
CA GLY A 12 28.97 8.46 -5.07
C GLY A 12 28.15 9.72 -4.77
N LEU A 13 27.77 9.95 -3.51
CA LEU A 13 27.03 11.11 -3.01
C LEU A 13 27.83 11.83 -1.91
N ASP A 14 27.53 13.11 -1.70
CA ASP A 14 27.97 13.85 -0.53
C ASP A 14 26.87 13.74 0.53
N GLN A 15 27.14 13.03 1.62
CA GLN A 15 26.17 12.78 2.68
C GLN A 15 26.46 13.69 3.87
N VAL A 16 25.42 14.29 4.43
CA VAL A 16 25.54 15.02 5.69
C VAL A 16 25.92 14.05 6.81
N VAL A 17 26.86 14.46 7.65
CA VAL A 17 27.33 13.69 8.80
C VAL A 17 26.69 14.25 10.06
N LEU A 18 25.92 13.42 10.77
CA LEU A 18 25.25 13.77 12.02
C LEU A 18 26.01 13.10 13.18
N GLN A 19 26.85 13.86 13.88
CA GLN A 19 27.72 13.36 14.95
C GLN A 19 27.38 13.92 16.33
N ASN A 20 26.69 15.05 16.41
CA ASN A 20 26.43 15.72 17.68
C ASN A 20 25.04 16.40 17.71
N ALA A 21 24.64 16.85 18.90
CA ALA A 21 23.37 17.52 19.13
C ALA A 21 23.15 18.74 18.22
N ASN A 22 24.18 19.55 17.98
CA ASN A 22 24.06 20.74 17.15
C ASN A 22 23.73 20.39 15.69
N ASP A 23 24.21 19.27 15.17
CA ASP A 23 23.90 18.84 13.80
C ASP A 23 22.40 18.56 13.67
N ILE A 24 21.78 17.89 14.65
CA ILE A 24 20.34 17.60 14.67
C ILE A 24 19.52 18.90 14.79
N ILE A 25 19.87 19.75 15.76
CA ILE A 25 19.13 20.99 16.04
C ILE A 25 19.14 21.93 14.82
N ASN A 26 20.21 21.90 14.01
CA ASN A 26 20.34 22.76 12.84
C ASN A 26 19.80 22.13 11.54
N LEU A 27 19.31 20.89 11.55
CA LEU A 27 18.71 20.24 10.38
C LEU A 27 17.66 21.07 9.62
N PRO A 28 16.80 21.90 10.27
CA PRO A 28 15.90 22.80 9.55
C PRO A 28 16.59 23.76 8.57
N ASN A 29 17.87 24.06 8.79
CA ASN A 29 18.67 24.97 7.96
C ASN A 29 19.40 24.27 6.80
N LEU A 30 19.34 22.93 6.73
CA LEU A 30 19.98 22.15 5.67
C LEU A 30 19.06 22.08 4.44
N ASP A 31 19.58 22.39 3.24
CA ASP A 31 18.80 22.27 2.00
C ASP A 31 18.26 20.83 1.85
N PRO A 32 16.94 20.63 1.73
CA PRO A 32 16.32 19.32 1.52
C PRO A 32 16.92 18.48 0.40
N LYS A 33 17.53 19.12 -0.62
CA LYS A 33 18.21 18.42 -1.74
C LYS A 33 19.47 17.67 -1.31
N LEU A 34 20.01 18.00 -0.14
CA LEU A 34 21.19 17.37 0.45
C LEU A 34 20.84 16.19 1.37
N TRP A 35 19.55 15.95 1.62
CA TRP A 35 19.07 14.76 2.31
C TRP A 35 18.99 13.61 1.31
N VAL A 36 19.40 12.41 1.71
CA VAL A 36 19.35 11.21 0.84
C VAL A 36 17.91 10.78 0.57
N ALA A 37 17.02 10.81 1.56
CA ALA A 37 15.59 10.61 1.37
C ALA A 37 14.80 11.90 1.63
N LEU A 38 13.77 12.12 0.84
CA LEU A 38 12.75 13.16 1.04
C LEU A 38 11.50 12.60 1.74
N SER A 39 11.24 11.30 1.57
CA SER A 39 10.19 10.57 2.27
C SER A 39 10.50 9.08 2.39
N CYS A 40 9.93 8.42 3.39
CA CYS A 40 9.95 6.97 3.58
C CYS A 40 8.57 6.45 4.03
N PRO A 41 8.24 5.18 3.77
CA PRO A 41 6.99 4.58 4.26
C PRO A 41 7.07 4.31 5.77
N THR A 42 5.91 4.21 6.43
CA THR A 42 5.80 3.78 7.84
C THR A 42 5.85 2.25 8.01
N THR A 43 5.71 1.50 6.93
CA THR A 43 5.69 0.03 6.94
C THR A 43 6.81 -0.56 6.09
N GLY A 44 7.10 -1.86 6.29
CA GLY A 44 8.13 -2.56 5.53
C GLY A 44 9.57 -2.13 5.88
N LEU A 45 9.76 -1.62 7.09
CA LEU A 45 11.06 -1.23 7.66
C LEU A 45 11.37 -2.05 8.91
N ASP A 46 12.65 -2.37 9.09
CA ASP A 46 13.23 -2.88 10.35
C ASP A 46 13.39 -1.75 11.37
N PHE A 47 12.26 -1.29 11.89
CA PHE A 47 12.18 -0.16 12.80
C PHE A 47 10.99 -0.29 13.76
N ASP A 48 11.06 0.39 14.91
CA ASP A 48 9.96 0.40 15.88
C ASP A 48 8.71 1.06 15.28
N GLN A 49 7.67 0.24 15.07
CA GLN A 49 6.44 0.64 14.38
C GLN A 49 5.72 1.78 15.10
N ARG A 50 5.72 1.78 16.43
CA ARG A 50 5.08 2.82 17.24
C ARG A 50 5.75 4.17 17.06
N THR A 51 7.08 4.19 16.97
CA THR A 51 7.85 5.41 16.69
C THR A 51 7.49 5.99 15.31
N LEU A 52 7.36 5.14 14.28
CA LEU A 52 6.97 5.59 12.94
C LEU A 52 5.55 6.17 12.93
N GLN A 53 4.60 5.55 13.64
CA GLN A 53 3.23 6.06 13.80
C GLN A 53 3.19 7.42 14.54
N LEU A 54 4.05 7.63 15.54
CA LEU A 54 4.11 8.89 16.28
C LEU A 54 4.77 10.04 15.48
N LEU A 55 5.49 9.71 14.41
CA LEU A 55 6.06 10.66 13.46
C LEU A 55 5.08 11.02 12.35
N ASP A 56 4.29 10.07 11.88
CA ASP A 56 3.22 10.26 10.88
C ASP A 56 1.98 10.92 11.52
N SER A 57 2.05 12.23 11.74
CA SER A 57 1.01 12.99 12.44
C SER A 57 -0.28 13.16 11.62
N ASP A 58 -0.21 13.14 10.29
CA ASP A 58 -1.35 13.24 9.39
C ASP A 58 -1.93 11.87 8.97
N ASN A 59 -1.31 10.77 9.42
CA ASN A 59 -1.72 9.38 9.17
C ASN A 59 -1.82 9.05 7.68
N ASP A 60 -0.84 9.49 6.90
CA ASP A 60 -0.79 9.26 5.45
C ASP A 60 0.16 8.11 5.03
N ASP A 61 0.60 7.33 6.02
CA ASP A 61 1.50 6.18 5.93
C ASP A 61 2.92 6.55 5.43
N ARG A 62 3.30 7.84 5.53
CA ARG A 62 4.61 8.32 5.08
C ARG A 62 5.21 9.33 6.04
N ILE A 63 6.52 9.20 6.21
CA ILE A 63 7.32 10.18 6.94
C ILE A 63 8.11 11.00 5.93
N ARG A 64 7.99 12.32 6.03
CA ARG A 64 8.66 13.32 5.20
C ARG A 64 9.57 14.20 6.06
N ILE A 65 10.33 15.05 5.40
CA ILE A 65 11.19 16.04 6.08
C ILE A 65 10.40 16.89 7.09
N PRO A 66 9.23 17.48 6.78
CA PRO A 66 8.46 18.27 7.75
C PRO A 66 8.16 17.52 9.05
N ASP A 67 7.77 16.25 8.97
CA ASP A 67 7.44 15.42 10.13
C ASP A 67 8.64 15.22 11.05
N ILE A 68 9.82 15.01 10.45
CA ILE A 68 11.09 14.92 11.18
C ILE A 68 11.44 16.27 11.83
N LEU A 69 11.27 17.38 11.11
CA LEU A 69 11.58 18.71 11.64
C LEU A 69 10.61 19.11 12.76
N GLU A 70 9.34 18.74 12.65
CA GLU A 70 8.33 18.93 13.70
C GLU A 70 8.68 18.11 14.94
N ALA A 71 9.12 16.86 14.77
CA ALA A 71 9.60 16.04 15.88
C ALA A 71 10.82 16.65 16.59
N ILE A 72 11.79 17.18 15.84
CA ILE A 72 12.94 17.88 16.40
C ILE A 72 12.51 19.14 17.16
N ASN A 73 11.60 19.94 16.57
CA ASN A 73 11.09 21.14 17.22
C ASN A 73 10.32 20.81 18.51
N TRP A 74 9.47 19.78 18.47
CA TRP A 74 8.72 19.31 19.63
C TRP A 74 9.63 18.83 20.77
N LEU A 75 10.72 18.11 20.45
CA LEU A 75 11.70 17.68 21.45
C LEU A 75 12.42 18.84 22.12
N LYS A 76 12.72 19.89 21.36
CA LYS A 76 13.46 21.07 21.86
C LYS A 76 12.77 21.74 23.06
N ASP A 77 11.44 21.67 23.13
CA ASP A 77 10.64 22.25 24.20
C ASP A 77 10.39 21.28 25.38
N LYS A 78 11.01 20.10 25.35
CA LYS A 78 10.73 19.00 26.30
C LYS A 78 11.99 18.37 26.90
N ILE A 79 13.15 18.52 26.25
CA ILE A 79 14.41 17.96 26.73
C ILE A 79 15.49 19.02 26.94
N VAL A 80 16.40 18.75 27.88
CA VAL A 80 17.52 19.62 28.21
C VAL A 80 18.63 19.55 27.14
N SER A 81 18.92 18.37 26.59
CA SER A 81 19.94 18.17 25.55
C SER A 81 19.59 17.05 24.57
N PHE A 82 20.02 17.21 23.32
CA PHE A 82 19.96 16.19 22.28
C PHE A 82 21.11 15.16 22.34
N ASP A 83 22.08 15.31 23.24
CA ASP A 83 23.24 14.42 23.31
C ASP A 83 22.84 12.95 23.55
N ASN A 84 21.82 12.71 24.38
CA ASN A 84 21.32 11.36 24.64
C ASN A 84 20.60 10.73 23.43
N ILE A 85 20.00 11.56 22.57
CA ILE A 85 19.41 11.12 21.30
C ILE A 85 20.52 10.64 20.37
N VAL A 86 21.61 11.40 20.24
CA VAL A 86 22.77 11.02 19.41
C VAL A 86 23.37 9.69 19.87
N GLN A 87 23.43 9.45 21.18
CA GLN A 87 23.89 8.20 21.75
C GLN A 87 22.92 7.03 21.57
N SER A 88 21.69 7.27 21.09
CA SER A 88 20.62 6.27 20.95
C SER A 88 20.39 5.49 22.25
N SER A 89 20.36 6.20 23.38
CA SER A 89 20.20 5.60 24.70
C SER A 89 18.88 4.86 24.82
N GLN A 90 18.91 3.65 25.40
CA GLN A 90 17.73 2.81 25.60
C GLN A 90 16.80 3.33 26.72
N THR A 91 17.28 4.30 27.49
CA THR A 91 16.62 4.86 28.68
C THR A 91 16.52 6.37 28.55
N LEU A 92 15.42 6.97 29.04
CA LEU A 92 15.24 8.41 29.24
C LEU A 92 15.59 8.77 30.69
N PRO A 93 16.76 9.38 30.98
CA PRO A 93 17.05 9.88 32.31
C PRO A 93 16.08 11.00 32.67
N LEU A 94 15.54 10.99 33.89
CA LEU A 94 14.58 12.00 34.33
C LEU A 94 15.20 13.41 34.35
N SER A 95 16.50 13.51 34.61
CA SER A 95 17.26 14.76 34.54
C SER A 95 17.31 15.39 33.15
N GLN A 96 16.88 14.69 32.11
CA GLN A 96 16.82 15.21 30.74
C GLN A 96 15.47 15.81 30.37
N ILE A 97 14.43 15.62 31.19
CA ILE A 97 13.14 16.27 30.98
C ILE A 97 13.28 17.73 31.43
N ASP A 98 12.98 18.68 30.54
CA ASP A 98 13.04 20.11 30.84
C ASP A 98 11.88 20.49 31.77
N ASP A 99 12.21 20.91 33.00
CA ASP A 99 11.28 21.28 34.06
C ASP A 99 11.05 22.80 34.18
N SER A 100 11.54 23.58 33.21
CA SER A 100 11.36 25.03 33.19
C SER A 100 9.90 25.45 32.99
N SER A 101 9.11 24.62 32.29
CA SER A 101 7.68 24.82 32.03
C SER A 101 6.79 24.08 33.04
N GLU A 102 5.55 24.55 33.26
CA GLU A 102 4.57 23.83 34.08
C GLU A 102 4.29 22.42 33.54
N GLN A 103 4.21 22.28 32.22
CA GLN A 103 4.06 20.98 31.56
C GLN A 103 5.25 20.06 31.86
N GLY A 104 6.48 20.59 31.78
CA GLY A 104 7.70 19.84 32.12
C GLY A 104 7.71 19.31 33.55
N LYS A 105 7.30 20.14 34.51
CA LYS A 105 7.14 19.73 35.93
C LYS A 105 6.08 18.64 36.10
N LYS A 106 4.95 18.76 35.39
CA LYS A 106 3.92 17.71 35.38
C LYS A 106 4.47 16.40 34.81
N LEU A 107 5.19 16.44 33.69
CA LEU A 107 5.82 15.25 33.09
C LEU A 107 6.80 14.56 34.05
N LEU A 108 7.60 15.31 34.82
CA LEU A 108 8.46 14.75 35.85
C LEU A 108 7.68 14.08 36.98
N ILE A 109 6.60 14.71 37.46
CA ILE A 109 5.71 14.11 38.47
C ILE A 109 5.10 12.81 37.95
N THR A 110 4.60 12.82 36.71
CA THR A 110 4.07 11.64 36.02
C THR A 110 5.14 10.56 35.91
N ALA A 111 6.35 10.90 35.48
CA ALA A 111 7.46 9.95 35.36
C ALA A 111 7.84 9.29 36.69
N HIS A 112 7.97 10.07 37.77
CA HIS A 112 8.20 9.54 39.11
C HIS A 112 7.04 8.66 39.60
N SER A 113 5.80 9.03 39.28
CA SER A 113 4.60 8.28 39.65
C SER A 113 4.50 6.95 38.91
N ILE A 114 4.89 6.90 37.62
CA ILE A 114 5.04 5.66 36.84
C ILE A 114 6.04 4.73 37.54
N LEU A 115 7.23 5.23 37.86
CA LEU A 115 8.27 4.43 38.52
C LEU A 115 7.82 3.95 39.90
N ALA A 116 7.14 4.78 40.69
CA ALA A 116 6.59 4.38 41.98
C ALA A 116 5.57 3.25 41.85
N ASN A 117 4.63 3.36 40.89
CA ASN A 117 3.63 2.31 40.64
C ASN A 117 4.24 0.99 40.16
N LEU A 118 5.38 1.05 39.48
CA LEU A 118 6.14 -0.13 39.04
C LEU A 118 7.10 -0.68 40.10
N ASN A 119 7.06 -0.16 41.34
CA ASN A 119 7.98 -0.49 42.43
C ASN A 119 9.46 -0.21 42.11
N LYS A 120 9.72 0.82 41.29
CA LYS A 120 11.04 1.29 40.85
C LYS A 120 11.34 2.71 41.33
N SER A 121 10.86 3.13 42.50
CA SER A 121 11.00 4.51 43.01
C SER A 121 12.43 5.02 43.15
N GLN A 122 13.43 4.12 43.17
CA GLN A 122 14.86 4.47 43.24
C GLN A 122 15.51 4.69 41.87
N ALA A 123 14.82 4.35 40.78
CA ALA A 123 15.33 4.58 39.43
C ALA A 123 15.22 6.07 39.06
N ASP A 124 16.22 6.56 38.34
CA ASP A 124 16.33 7.93 37.84
C ASP A 124 16.16 8.01 36.31
N TYR A 125 15.58 6.98 35.71
CA TYR A 125 15.30 6.88 34.28
C TYR A 125 14.02 6.10 33.98
N LEU A 126 13.45 6.32 32.80
CA LEU A 126 12.33 5.56 32.23
C LEU A 126 12.79 4.73 31.02
N THR A 127 12.18 3.57 30.84
CA THR A 127 12.31 2.74 29.63
C THR A 127 11.01 2.71 28.83
N GLN A 128 11.09 2.24 27.58
CA GLN A 128 9.90 1.99 26.74
C GLN A 128 8.93 1.02 27.43
N ASP A 129 9.47 -0.04 28.05
CA ASP A 129 8.68 -1.05 28.75
C ASP A 129 7.96 -0.47 29.97
N ASP A 130 8.62 0.43 30.73
CA ASP A 130 7.99 1.08 31.89
C ASP A 130 6.76 1.89 31.48
N VAL A 131 6.88 2.68 30.41
CA VAL A 131 5.76 3.49 29.91
C VAL A 131 4.64 2.61 29.36
N GLN A 132 4.97 1.58 28.57
CA GLN A 132 3.98 0.64 28.04
C GLN A 132 3.25 -0.12 29.15
N GLN A 133 3.96 -0.53 30.20
CA GLN A 133 3.35 -1.19 31.35
C GLN A 133 2.43 -0.22 32.11
N SER A 134 2.83 1.04 32.27
CA SER A 134 1.99 2.06 32.88
C SER A 134 0.70 2.31 32.09
N LEU A 135 0.78 2.41 30.75
CA LEU A 135 -0.40 2.56 29.89
C LEU A 135 -1.37 1.39 30.10
N LYS A 136 -0.87 0.16 30.12
CA LYS A 136 -1.70 -1.04 30.37
C LYS A 136 -2.37 -1.04 31.75
N ILE A 137 -1.65 -0.63 32.80
CA ILE A 137 -2.18 -0.59 34.17
C ILE A 137 -3.20 0.53 34.33
N ASN A 138 -2.96 1.69 33.72
CA ASN A 138 -3.86 2.83 33.81
C ASN A 138 -5.11 2.67 32.95
N ALA A 139 -5.02 1.97 31.82
CA ALA A 139 -6.18 1.76 30.95
C ALA A 139 -7.34 1.00 31.62
N SER A 140 -7.09 0.28 32.71
CA SER A 140 -8.16 -0.38 33.48
C SER A 140 -8.77 0.49 34.59
N LYS A 141 -8.27 1.70 34.84
CA LYS A 141 -8.77 2.59 35.90
C LYS A 141 -9.85 3.51 35.34
N LEU A 142 -10.87 3.78 36.15
CA LEU A 142 -11.88 4.80 35.85
C LEU A 142 -11.28 6.21 35.79
N TYR A 143 -10.41 6.54 36.75
CA TYR A 143 -9.69 7.81 36.78
C TYR A 143 -8.27 7.60 36.26
N ASN A 144 -8.13 7.68 34.94
CA ASN A 144 -6.87 7.45 34.23
C ASN A 144 -6.27 8.73 33.62
N GLY A 145 -6.96 9.86 33.76
CA GLY A 145 -6.54 11.19 33.33
C GLY A 145 -6.63 11.45 31.83
N ASP A 146 -7.47 10.72 31.08
CA ASP A 146 -7.81 11.02 29.68
C ASP A 146 -9.07 11.89 29.52
N LEU A 147 -9.79 12.16 30.63
CA LEU A 147 -11.03 12.95 30.69
C LEU A 147 -12.21 12.34 29.90
N ILE A 148 -12.13 11.05 29.55
CA ILE A 148 -13.16 10.33 28.80
C ILE A 148 -13.70 9.19 29.68
N PHE A 149 -15.01 9.18 29.91
CA PHE A 149 -15.61 8.20 30.81
C PHE A 149 -16.47 7.21 30.04
N PRO A 150 -16.09 5.91 29.99
CA PRO A 150 -16.97 4.85 29.52
C PRO A 150 -18.05 4.51 30.57
N PRO A 151 -19.11 3.77 30.20
CA PRO A 151 -20.14 3.33 31.12
C PRO A 151 -19.63 2.19 32.03
N SER A 152 -18.71 2.53 32.94
CA SER A 152 -18.02 1.60 33.84
C SER A 152 -18.94 1.05 34.93
N ALA A 153 -18.71 -0.19 35.32
CA ALA A 153 -19.41 -0.83 36.44
C ALA A 153 -19.09 -0.21 37.81
N GLU A 154 -18.03 0.59 37.91
CA GLU A 154 -17.67 1.34 39.12
C GLU A 154 -18.58 2.56 39.36
N LEU A 155 -19.34 2.98 38.35
CA LEU A 155 -20.25 4.12 38.41
C LEU A 155 -21.64 3.72 38.91
N SER A 156 -22.40 4.70 39.40
CA SER A 156 -23.82 4.50 39.72
C SER A 156 -24.62 4.07 38.47
N PRO A 157 -25.69 3.25 38.62
CA PRO A 157 -26.54 2.87 37.50
C PRO A 157 -27.11 4.07 36.75
N GLU A 158 -27.39 5.17 37.46
CA GLU A 158 -27.86 6.43 36.89
C GLU A 158 -26.81 7.07 35.97
N MET A 159 -25.55 7.15 36.42
CA MET A 159 -24.46 7.71 35.63
C MET A 159 -24.11 6.82 34.42
N GLN A 160 -24.12 5.49 34.59
CA GLN A 160 -23.95 4.57 33.46
C GLN A 160 -25.01 4.78 32.39
N ASN A 161 -26.28 4.93 32.79
CA ASN A 161 -27.37 5.22 31.87
C ASN A 161 -27.23 6.60 31.20
N PHE A 162 -26.76 7.60 31.94
CA PHE A 162 -26.47 8.94 31.39
C PHE A 162 -25.40 8.87 30.28
N ILE A 163 -24.28 8.20 30.56
CA ILE A 163 -23.19 8.00 29.59
C ILE A 163 -23.68 7.20 28.38
N LEU A 164 -24.37 6.08 28.58
CA LEU A 164 -24.91 5.25 27.50
C LEU A 164 -25.90 6.00 26.61
N ALA A 165 -26.74 6.85 27.19
CA ALA A 165 -27.68 7.66 26.43
C ALA A 165 -26.93 8.71 25.59
N ALA A 166 -25.96 9.42 26.19
CA ALA A 166 -25.14 10.39 25.49
C ALA A 166 -24.36 9.78 24.31
N ILE A 167 -23.73 8.61 24.51
CA ILE A 167 -23.05 7.84 23.45
C ILE A 167 -24.00 7.57 22.29
N LYS A 168 -25.23 7.14 22.57
CA LYS A 168 -26.19 6.77 21.54
C LYS A 168 -26.75 7.96 20.77
N THR A 169 -26.94 9.12 21.41
CA THR A 169 -27.62 10.29 20.80
C THR A 169 -26.68 11.38 20.29
N THR A 170 -25.56 11.61 20.99
CA THR A 170 -24.58 12.67 20.68
C THR A 170 -23.31 12.07 20.09
N GLY A 171 -23.01 10.80 20.43
CA GLY A 171 -21.82 10.08 20.02
C GLY A 171 -20.77 10.01 21.13
N ALA A 172 -19.59 9.48 20.81
CA ALA A 172 -18.57 9.13 21.80
C ALA A 172 -17.15 9.37 21.30
N GLU A 173 -16.24 9.53 22.26
CA GLU A 173 -14.80 9.44 22.04
C GLU A 173 -14.27 8.10 22.55
N LYS A 174 -13.03 7.77 22.16
CA LYS A 174 -12.35 6.55 22.62
C LYS A 174 -11.57 6.85 23.89
N ASP A 175 -11.99 6.22 24.98
CA ASP A 175 -11.18 6.12 26.20
C ASP A 175 -9.90 5.31 25.92
N ILE A 176 -8.87 5.49 26.74
CA ILE A 176 -7.58 4.79 26.61
C ILE A 176 -7.71 3.25 26.64
N SER A 177 -8.77 2.70 27.23
CA SER A 177 -9.09 1.26 27.17
C SER A 177 -9.61 0.80 25.81
N GLY A 178 -9.94 1.73 24.91
CA GLY A 178 -10.57 1.52 23.61
C GLY A 178 -12.10 1.48 23.65
N GLN A 179 -12.71 1.63 24.82
CA GLN A 179 -14.16 1.70 24.98
C GLN A 179 -14.71 3.06 24.54
N ASP A 180 -15.98 3.07 24.13
CA ASP A 180 -16.69 4.32 23.84
C ASP A 180 -17.06 4.99 25.17
N GLY A 181 -16.66 6.25 25.31
CA GLY A 181 -16.95 7.09 26.46
C GLY A 181 -17.29 8.52 26.05
N ILE A 182 -17.67 9.34 27.03
CA ILE A 182 -17.98 10.75 26.81
C ILE A 182 -17.01 11.64 27.56
N ASN A 183 -16.68 12.78 26.96
CA ASN A 183 -15.97 13.87 27.62
C ASN A 183 -16.95 14.95 28.10
N LEU A 184 -16.43 16.00 28.72
CA LEU A 184 -17.25 17.10 29.26
C LEU A 184 -18.08 17.81 28.18
N GLU A 185 -17.52 18.03 26.98
CA GLU A 185 -18.22 18.72 25.89
C GLU A 185 -19.43 17.89 25.39
N ILE A 186 -19.26 16.58 25.24
CA ILE A 186 -20.34 15.66 24.87
C ILE A 186 -21.42 15.65 25.95
N ALA A 187 -21.04 15.54 27.23
CA ALA A 187 -21.98 15.53 28.35
C ALA A 187 -22.83 16.81 28.41
N GLN A 188 -22.19 17.98 28.30
CA GLN A 188 -22.87 19.28 28.32
C GLN A 188 -23.78 19.47 27.08
N THR A 189 -23.31 19.06 25.90
CA THR A 189 -24.10 19.14 24.66
C THR A 189 -25.31 18.23 24.70
N PHE A 190 -25.13 16.98 25.14
CA PHE A 190 -26.21 16.03 25.35
C PHE A 190 -27.27 16.60 26.31
N PHE A 191 -26.84 17.13 27.45
CA PHE A 191 -27.72 17.69 28.45
C PHE A 191 -28.51 18.92 27.95
N LYS A 192 -27.84 19.82 27.22
CA LYS A 192 -28.46 20.98 26.58
C LYS A 192 -29.49 20.57 25.53
N ASN A 193 -29.19 19.56 24.72
CA ASN A 193 -30.11 19.01 23.74
C ASN A 193 -31.35 18.41 24.43
N LEU A 194 -31.17 17.63 25.51
CA LEU A 194 -32.28 17.08 26.30
C LEU A 194 -33.19 18.18 26.87
N LYS A 195 -32.61 19.24 27.48
CA LYS A 195 -33.38 20.37 28.00
C LYS A 195 -34.18 21.08 26.91
N SER A 196 -33.56 21.29 25.75
CA SER A 196 -34.18 21.97 24.62
C SER A 196 -35.35 21.15 24.05
N TRP A 197 -35.15 19.84 23.92
CA TRP A 197 -36.18 18.90 23.50
C TRP A 197 -37.34 18.79 24.49
N GLN A 198 -37.05 18.62 25.78
CA GLN A 198 -38.07 18.53 26.84
C GLN A 198 -38.89 19.82 26.93
N LYS A 199 -38.23 20.98 26.82
CA LYS A 199 -38.91 22.28 26.79
C LYS A 199 -39.88 22.36 25.61
N TRP A 200 -39.44 22.02 24.41
CA TRP A 200 -40.29 22.03 23.21
C TRP A 200 -41.49 21.07 23.34
N GLN A 201 -41.28 19.85 23.86
CA GLN A 201 -42.37 18.89 24.12
C GLN A 201 -43.38 19.40 25.16
N THR A 202 -42.90 20.08 26.19
CA THR A 202 -43.73 20.69 27.24
C THR A 202 -44.55 21.84 26.67
N ASP A 203 -43.93 22.71 25.88
CA ASP A 203 -44.59 23.84 25.22
C ASP A 203 -45.72 23.31 24.28
N ILE A 204 -45.50 22.19 23.58
CA ILE A 204 -46.52 21.54 22.72
C ILE A 204 -47.72 21.06 23.51
N SER A 205 -47.45 20.38 24.63
CA SER A 205 -48.48 19.83 25.50
C SER A 205 -49.33 20.95 26.15
N ASN A 206 -48.69 22.08 26.48
CA ASN A 206 -49.34 23.24 27.10
C ASN A 206 -50.05 24.18 26.11
N THR A 207 -49.88 23.99 24.80
CA THR A 207 -50.48 24.87 23.79
C THR A 207 -52.01 24.76 23.79
N GLN A 208 -52.70 25.81 24.25
CA GLN A 208 -54.15 25.83 24.23
C GLN A 208 -54.68 25.97 22.79
N THR A 209 -55.51 25.02 22.37
CA THR A 209 -56.26 25.08 21.11
C THR A 209 -57.75 24.85 21.39
N PRO A 210 -58.66 25.30 20.51
CA PRO A 210 -60.08 25.01 20.63
C PRO A 210 -60.40 23.49 20.69
N PHE A 211 -59.46 22.65 20.25
CA PHE A 211 -59.64 21.22 20.05
C PHE A 211 -59.16 20.34 21.21
N GLY A 212 -58.68 20.92 22.31
CA GLY A 212 -58.30 20.17 23.51
C GLY A 212 -57.24 19.09 23.24
N GLU A 213 -57.45 17.88 23.75
CA GLU A 213 -56.53 16.74 23.59
C GLU A 213 -56.47 16.20 22.16
N ASN A 214 -57.50 16.42 21.35
CA ASN A 214 -57.59 15.93 19.97
C ASN A 214 -56.72 16.73 18.97
N ARG A 215 -56.05 17.80 19.43
CA ARG A 215 -55.30 18.73 18.57
C ARG A 215 -54.26 18.05 17.67
N SER A 216 -53.56 17.04 18.18
CA SER A 216 -52.47 16.37 17.46
C SER A 216 -53.01 15.51 16.31
N GLU A 217 -54.10 14.78 16.56
CA GLU A 217 -54.77 13.96 15.56
C GLU A 217 -55.47 14.83 14.51
N ILE A 218 -56.15 15.90 14.95
CA ILE A 218 -56.78 16.88 14.05
C ILE A 218 -55.72 17.53 13.17
N TRP A 219 -54.58 17.96 13.72
CA TRP A 219 -53.50 18.54 12.93
C TRP A 219 -52.98 17.57 11.85
N LYS A 220 -52.77 16.30 12.20
CA LYS A 220 -52.36 15.28 11.24
C LYS A 220 -53.38 15.12 10.10
N LEU A 221 -54.66 15.02 10.45
CA LEU A 221 -55.74 14.91 9.46
C LEU A 221 -55.86 16.17 8.60
N VAL A 222 -55.67 17.36 9.19
CA VAL A 222 -55.65 18.63 8.44
C VAL A 222 -54.52 18.65 7.43
N GLN A 223 -53.30 18.23 7.80
CA GLN A 223 -52.17 18.17 6.86
C GLN A 223 -52.46 17.22 5.69
N GLU A 224 -53.08 16.07 5.95
CA GLU A 224 -53.42 15.08 4.91
C GLU A 224 -54.60 15.50 4.03
N LEU A 225 -55.65 16.09 4.61
CA LEU A 225 -56.91 16.40 3.92
C LEU A 225 -56.94 17.78 3.29
N LYS A 226 -56.08 18.71 3.73
CA LYS A 226 -56.07 20.10 3.28
C LYS A 226 -56.05 20.26 1.75
N PRO A 227 -55.18 19.57 0.99
CA PRO A 227 -55.18 19.69 -0.46
C PRO A 227 -56.53 19.30 -1.10
N LYS A 228 -57.29 18.39 -0.49
CA LYS A 228 -58.58 17.90 -1.01
C LYS A 228 -59.76 18.76 -0.61
N ILE A 229 -59.76 19.25 0.63
CA ILE A 229 -60.80 20.16 1.10
C ILE A 229 -60.65 21.52 0.41
N ASP A 230 -59.42 22.02 0.25
CA ASP A 230 -59.15 23.27 -0.48
C ASP A 230 -59.54 23.14 -1.97
N ASP A 231 -59.18 22.03 -2.64
CA ASP A 231 -59.59 21.76 -4.03
C ASP A 231 -61.12 21.69 -4.17
N TYR A 232 -61.82 21.05 -3.23
CA TYR A 232 -63.28 21.01 -3.23
C TYR A 232 -63.90 22.41 -3.19
N PHE A 233 -63.50 23.25 -2.22
CA PHE A 233 -64.06 24.60 -2.11
C PHE A 233 -63.68 25.49 -3.29
N LEU A 234 -62.45 25.36 -3.81
CA LEU A 234 -62.05 26.07 -5.04
C LEU A 234 -62.93 25.67 -6.23
N ARG A 235 -63.25 24.39 -6.40
CA ARG A 235 -64.16 23.92 -7.45
C ARG A 235 -65.60 24.40 -7.25
N VAL A 236 -66.08 24.46 -6.02
CA VAL A 236 -67.41 25.05 -5.70
C VAL A 236 -67.44 26.53 -6.07
N GLU A 237 -66.40 27.30 -5.73
CA GLU A 237 -66.28 28.71 -6.10
C GLU A 237 -66.20 28.90 -7.63
N LEU A 238 -65.42 28.07 -8.33
CA LEU A 238 -65.36 28.07 -9.79
C LEU A 238 -66.70 27.71 -10.44
N ALA A 239 -67.43 26.75 -9.88
CA ALA A 239 -68.77 26.38 -10.36
C ALA A 239 -69.79 27.52 -10.15
N GLN A 240 -69.64 28.35 -9.11
CA GLN A 240 -70.46 29.54 -8.89
C GLN A 240 -70.08 30.68 -9.84
N TYR A 241 -68.79 30.88 -10.08
CA TYR A 241 -68.29 31.89 -11.01
C TYR A 241 -68.66 31.58 -12.47
N ALA A 242 -68.54 30.30 -12.86
CA ALA A 242 -68.82 29.81 -14.21
C ALA A 242 -69.72 28.55 -14.17
N PRO A 243 -71.05 28.69 -14.05
CA PRO A 243 -71.98 27.57 -13.92
C PRO A 243 -71.88 26.53 -15.04
N GLN A 244 -71.55 26.96 -16.26
CA GLN A 244 -71.31 26.08 -17.41
C GLN A 244 -70.14 25.10 -17.22
N ALA A 245 -69.20 25.36 -16.30
CA ALA A 245 -68.06 24.51 -16.03
C ALA A 245 -68.34 23.42 -14.96
N GLN A 246 -69.47 23.49 -14.25
CA GLN A 246 -69.78 22.61 -13.12
C GLN A 246 -69.72 21.10 -13.47
N THR A 247 -70.18 20.72 -14.67
CA THR A 247 -70.13 19.32 -15.13
C THR A 247 -68.69 18.82 -15.26
N ALA A 248 -67.81 19.63 -15.85
CA ALA A 248 -66.40 19.29 -16.05
C ALA A 248 -65.60 19.26 -14.73
N LEU A 249 -66.06 19.96 -13.69
CA LEU A 249 -65.41 19.99 -12.37
C LEU A 249 -65.69 18.75 -11.51
N ASN A 250 -66.73 17.96 -11.83
CA ASN A 250 -67.18 16.81 -11.06
C ASN A 250 -66.57 15.48 -11.49
N VAL A 251 -66.65 15.17 -12.78
CA VAL A 251 -66.27 13.85 -13.32
C VAL A 251 -65.66 14.07 -14.69
N ASP A 252 -64.45 13.57 -14.88
CA ASP A 252 -63.86 13.39 -16.20
C ASP A 252 -64.45 12.13 -16.84
N GLU A 253 -64.78 12.15 -18.14
CA GLU A 253 -65.45 11.05 -18.84
C GLU A 253 -64.68 9.72 -18.73
N LYS A 254 -63.35 9.78 -18.54
CA LYS A 254 -62.47 8.62 -18.30
C LYS A 254 -62.85 7.79 -17.05
N TYR A 255 -63.59 8.33 -16.10
CA TYR A 255 -63.97 7.65 -14.85
C TYR A 255 -65.40 7.10 -14.83
N ILE A 256 -66.14 7.27 -15.92
CA ILE A 256 -67.55 6.84 -16.04
C ILE A 256 -67.65 5.36 -16.43
N VAL A 257 -66.62 4.78 -17.06
CA VAL A 257 -66.64 3.38 -17.53
C VAL A 257 -65.32 2.67 -17.18
N PRO A 258 -65.25 1.89 -16.08
CA PRO A 258 -64.05 1.14 -15.72
C PRO A 258 -63.83 0.01 -16.72
N THR A 259 -62.72 0.04 -17.46
CA THR A 259 -62.54 -0.81 -18.65
C THR A 259 -62.20 -2.27 -18.37
N GLN A 260 -61.89 -2.70 -17.13
CA GLN A 260 -61.49 -4.10 -16.90
C GLN A 260 -62.05 -4.80 -15.64
N ASN A 261 -62.40 -4.13 -14.53
CA ASN A 261 -62.92 -4.79 -13.31
C ASN A 261 -64.08 -4.06 -12.59
N GLY A 262 -64.68 -3.03 -13.19
CA GLY A 262 -65.81 -2.30 -12.59
C GLY A 262 -65.48 -1.42 -11.37
N LEU A 263 -64.25 -1.46 -10.86
CA LEU A 263 -63.75 -0.64 -9.74
C LEU A 263 -62.59 0.25 -10.20
N LEU A 264 -62.52 1.47 -9.67
CA LEU A 264 -61.41 2.40 -9.89
C LEU A 264 -60.24 2.05 -8.94
N SER A 265 -58.99 2.30 -9.38
CA SER A 265 -57.81 2.19 -8.50
C SER A 265 -57.73 3.36 -7.52
N ASP A 266 -56.91 3.24 -6.48
CA ASP A 266 -56.70 4.32 -5.51
C ASP A 266 -56.14 5.58 -6.17
N GLU A 267 -55.26 5.45 -7.18
CA GLU A 267 -54.74 6.60 -7.95
C GLU A 267 -55.88 7.29 -8.72
N ALA A 268 -56.73 6.52 -9.40
CA ALA A 268 -57.88 7.04 -10.12
C ALA A 268 -58.91 7.70 -9.19
N LEU A 269 -59.17 7.10 -8.02
CA LEU A 269 -60.02 7.69 -6.99
C LEU A 269 -59.41 8.97 -6.42
N SER A 270 -58.08 9.06 -6.29
CA SER A 270 -57.41 10.25 -5.80
C SER A 270 -57.56 11.46 -6.71
N GLU A 271 -57.80 11.29 -8.01
CA GLU A 271 -58.02 12.39 -8.96
C GLU A 271 -59.44 12.98 -8.89
N LEU A 272 -60.40 12.23 -8.36
CA LEU A 272 -61.78 12.69 -8.19
C LEU A 272 -61.91 13.71 -7.04
N PRO A 273 -62.85 14.66 -7.14
CA PRO A 273 -63.11 15.60 -6.05
C PRO A 273 -63.57 14.85 -4.79
N LEU A 274 -63.40 15.51 -3.64
CA LEU A 274 -63.69 14.92 -2.33
C LEU A 274 -65.17 14.55 -2.15
N SER A 275 -66.06 15.35 -2.72
CA SER A 275 -67.50 15.13 -2.85
C SER A 275 -67.97 15.76 -4.15
N ARG A 276 -69.22 15.51 -4.53
CA ARG A 276 -69.84 16.12 -5.71
C ARG A 276 -69.83 17.65 -5.57
N ILE A 277 -69.34 18.34 -6.60
CA ILE A 277 -69.36 19.79 -6.74
C ILE A 277 -70.78 20.22 -7.12
N ASP A 278 -71.51 20.76 -6.16
CA ASP A 278 -72.76 21.48 -6.36
C ASP A 278 -72.57 22.98 -6.11
N THR A 279 -73.63 23.77 -6.26
CA THR A 279 -73.59 25.20 -5.93
C THR A 279 -73.83 25.46 -4.44
N ASN A 280 -73.93 24.42 -3.60
CA ASN A 280 -74.07 24.57 -2.16
C ASN A 280 -72.71 24.86 -1.54
N ASN A 281 -72.63 25.89 -0.70
CA ASN A 281 -71.40 26.35 -0.05
C ASN A 281 -70.90 25.44 1.11
N ALA A 282 -71.27 24.16 1.13
CA ALA A 282 -70.94 23.26 2.23
C ALA A 282 -70.65 21.83 1.76
N LEU A 283 -69.54 21.28 2.23
CA LEU A 283 -69.12 19.89 2.01
C LEU A 283 -69.92 18.94 2.92
N ASP A 284 -70.63 17.97 2.35
CA ASP A 284 -71.24 16.87 3.11
C ASP A 284 -70.17 15.91 3.64
N LEU A 285 -70.13 15.70 4.96
CA LEU A 285 -69.15 14.87 5.66
C LEU A 285 -69.60 13.41 5.85
N VAL A 286 -70.76 13.03 5.30
CA VAL A 286 -71.39 11.71 5.49
C VAL A 286 -71.69 11.03 4.16
N ASN A 287 -72.32 11.74 3.23
CA ASN A 287 -72.83 11.19 1.98
C ASN A 287 -72.03 11.71 0.78
N GLY A 288 -71.99 10.92 -0.30
CA GLY A 288 -71.37 11.34 -1.55
C GLY A 288 -69.85 11.54 -1.51
N LEU A 289 -69.20 11.11 -0.42
CA LEU A 289 -67.75 11.20 -0.26
C LEU A 289 -67.00 10.25 -1.18
N ASN A 290 -65.86 10.71 -1.66
CA ASN A 290 -64.88 9.90 -2.35
C ASN A 290 -64.47 8.69 -1.49
N PRO A 291 -64.65 7.43 -1.99
CA PRO A 291 -64.38 6.22 -1.23
C PRO A 291 -62.98 6.15 -0.62
N LEU A 292 -61.97 6.71 -1.29
CA LEU A 292 -60.58 6.72 -0.84
C LEU A 292 -60.38 7.55 0.44
N TRP A 293 -61.10 8.66 0.56
CA TRP A 293 -60.94 9.63 1.65
C TRP A 293 -62.02 9.52 2.73
N LYS A 294 -63.06 8.71 2.48
CA LYS A 294 -64.26 8.61 3.32
C LYS A 294 -63.95 8.33 4.79
N SER A 295 -63.09 7.35 5.09
CA SER A 295 -62.76 6.99 6.48
C SER A 295 -62.06 8.14 7.22
N LYS A 296 -61.13 8.84 6.55
CA LYS A 296 -60.41 9.98 7.10
C LYS A 296 -61.33 11.19 7.32
N ILE A 297 -62.25 11.46 6.39
CA ILE A 297 -63.24 12.54 6.54
C ILE A 297 -64.22 12.26 7.67
N ILE A 298 -64.69 11.01 7.81
CA ILE A 298 -65.56 10.62 8.94
C ILE A 298 -64.81 10.79 10.27
N ARG A 299 -63.56 10.35 10.35
CA ARG A 299 -62.74 10.54 11.56
C ARG A 299 -62.50 12.02 11.86
N PHE A 300 -62.18 12.81 10.83
CA PHE A 300 -62.00 14.25 10.96
C PHE A 300 -63.29 14.91 11.49
N ARG A 301 -64.45 14.59 10.89
CA ARG A 301 -65.78 15.02 11.36
C ARG A 301 -65.99 14.69 12.83
N ASP A 302 -65.74 13.45 13.25
CA ASP A 302 -65.95 13.02 14.65
C ASP A 302 -65.14 13.87 15.64
N LEU A 303 -63.95 14.33 15.23
CA LEU A 303 -63.07 15.15 16.06
C LEU A 303 -63.46 16.65 16.08
N ILE A 304 -64.11 17.14 15.03
CA ILE A 304 -64.47 18.57 14.89
C ILE A 304 -65.97 18.87 15.05
N ALA A 305 -66.83 17.86 15.21
CA ALA A 305 -68.29 18.00 15.15
C ALA A 305 -68.84 19.06 16.12
N SER A 306 -68.23 19.23 17.30
CA SER A 306 -68.60 20.25 18.30
C SER A 306 -68.24 21.69 17.89
N HIS A 307 -67.48 21.87 16.82
CA HIS A 307 -67.02 23.16 16.29
C HIS A 307 -67.74 23.56 14.99
N LEU A 308 -68.68 22.75 14.52
CA LEU A 308 -69.48 23.01 13.31
C LEU A 308 -70.90 23.43 13.67
N ALA A 309 -71.53 24.27 12.85
CA ALA A 309 -72.94 24.62 12.99
C ALA A 309 -73.88 23.44 12.67
N ASP A 310 -73.47 22.58 11.73
CA ASP A 310 -74.08 21.28 11.43
C ASP A 310 -72.98 20.22 11.44
N ALA A 311 -73.06 19.25 12.36
CA ALA A 311 -72.05 18.21 12.53
C ALA A 311 -71.80 17.36 11.26
N ASN A 312 -72.70 17.39 10.27
CA ASN A 312 -72.58 16.64 9.03
C ASN A 312 -72.12 17.49 7.84
N ARG A 313 -71.89 18.80 8.01
CA ARG A 313 -71.52 19.71 6.92
C ARG A 313 -70.37 20.62 7.33
N LEU A 314 -69.40 20.81 6.43
CA LEU A 314 -68.31 21.74 6.61
C LEU A 314 -68.44 22.89 5.61
N THR A 315 -68.52 24.12 6.10
CA THR A 315 -68.46 25.32 5.26
C THR A 315 -67.02 25.78 5.04
N ALA A 316 -66.78 26.60 4.01
CA ALA A 316 -65.46 27.17 3.75
C ALA A 316 -64.96 28.03 4.92
N GLN A 317 -65.86 28.76 5.59
CA GLN A 317 -65.53 29.58 6.76
C GLN A 317 -65.14 28.71 7.95
N GLU A 318 -65.91 27.66 8.28
CA GLU A 318 -65.56 26.74 9.37
C GLU A 318 -64.24 26.01 9.10
N TRP A 319 -63.96 25.68 7.84
CA TRP A 319 -62.67 25.11 7.44
C TRP A 319 -61.50 26.07 7.70
N GLN A 320 -61.67 27.35 7.37
CA GLN A 320 -60.69 28.39 7.67
C GLN A 320 -60.55 28.63 9.18
N ASP A 321 -61.64 28.59 9.94
CA ASP A 321 -61.64 28.74 11.39
C ASP A 321 -60.89 27.58 12.08
N ILE A 322 -61.04 26.35 11.56
CA ILE A 322 -60.31 25.18 12.05
C ILE A 322 -58.80 25.33 11.79
N GLN A 323 -58.41 25.74 10.58
CA GLN A 323 -57.02 26.04 10.25
C GLN A 323 -56.46 27.13 11.18
N THR A 324 -57.23 28.20 11.39
CA THR A 324 -56.85 29.32 12.26
C THR A 324 -56.69 28.89 13.73
N GLY A 325 -57.59 28.04 14.22
CA GLY A 325 -57.55 27.48 15.57
C GLY A 325 -56.34 26.57 15.85
N LEU A 326 -55.67 26.08 14.80
CA LEU A 326 -54.44 25.28 14.89
C LEU A 326 -53.16 26.10 14.69
N ASN A 327 -53.23 27.39 14.33
CA ASN A 327 -52.04 28.19 14.00
C ASN A 327 -50.99 28.22 15.13
N ALA A 328 -51.41 28.35 16.39
CA ALA A 328 -50.49 28.35 17.53
C ALA A 328 -49.74 27.00 17.65
N TYR A 329 -50.47 25.90 17.46
CA TYR A 329 -49.90 24.55 17.46
C TYR A 329 -48.99 24.31 16.24
N ALA A 330 -49.40 24.78 15.06
CA ALA A 330 -48.61 24.72 13.83
C ALA A 330 -47.28 25.48 13.95
N THR A 331 -47.32 26.69 14.49
CA THR A 331 -46.14 27.54 14.73
C THR A 331 -45.15 26.84 15.64
N LEU A 332 -45.66 26.17 16.68
CA LEU A 332 -44.80 25.48 17.64
C LEU A 332 -44.24 24.16 17.12
N ILE A 333 -45.00 23.39 16.34
CA ILE A 333 -44.47 22.21 15.63
C ILE A 333 -43.36 22.62 14.67
N SER A 334 -43.55 23.72 13.94
CA SER A 334 -42.55 24.23 13.00
C SER A 334 -41.35 24.89 13.69
N SER A 335 -41.43 25.22 14.98
CA SER A 335 -40.30 25.66 15.80
C SER A 335 -39.55 24.48 16.47
N LYS A 336 -39.59 23.29 15.87
CA LYS A 336 -38.82 22.13 16.34
C LYS A 336 -37.33 22.50 16.45
N PRO A 337 -36.70 22.33 17.62
CA PRO A 337 -35.31 22.73 17.81
C PRO A 337 -34.37 21.81 17.01
N ASP A 338 -33.43 22.40 16.28
CA ASP A 338 -32.29 21.68 15.72
C ASP A 338 -31.33 21.30 16.84
N MET A 339 -31.01 20.02 16.95
CA MET A 339 -30.09 19.52 17.98
C MET A 339 -28.64 19.80 17.59
N GLN A 340 -27.86 20.28 18.56
CA GLN A 340 -26.44 20.53 18.36
C GLN A 340 -25.72 19.19 18.13
N GLN A 341 -24.94 19.11 17.05
CA GLN A 341 -24.13 17.94 16.69
C GLN A 341 -22.65 18.24 16.92
N LEU A 342 -21.90 17.25 17.39
CA LEU A 342 -20.45 17.32 17.57
C LEU A 342 -19.73 16.46 16.53
N SER A 343 -18.48 16.83 16.22
CA SER A 343 -17.58 15.97 15.45
C SER A 343 -16.89 15.04 16.43
N VAL A 344 -17.26 13.76 16.40
CA VAL A 344 -16.84 12.74 17.37
C VAL A 344 -16.33 11.48 16.68
N THR A 345 -15.46 10.73 17.36
CA THR A 345 -14.89 9.48 16.83
C THR A 345 -15.95 8.42 16.54
N THR A 346 -16.86 8.18 17.49
CA THR A 346 -17.97 7.23 17.34
C THR A 346 -19.27 7.99 17.13
N LYS A 347 -19.87 7.81 15.95
CA LYS A 347 -21.09 8.53 15.56
C LYS A 347 -22.32 8.07 16.36
N PRO A 348 -23.30 8.97 16.61
CA PRO A 348 -24.54 8.61 17.27
C PRO A 348 -25.34 7.60 16.44
N THR A 349 -26.04 6.69 17.13
CA THR A 349 -26.83 5.61 16.53
C THR A 349 -28.32 5.90 16.47
N ILE A 350 -28.81 6.77 17.36
CA ILE A 350 -30.22 7.15 17.46
C ILE A 350 -30.32 8.67 17.57
N SER A 351 -31.49 9.22 17.28
CA SER A 351 -31.79 10.63 17.53
C SER A 351 -32.33 10.81 18.95
N ILE A 352 -32.27 12.03 19.49
CA ILE A 352 -32.85 12.34 20.80
C ILE A 352 -34.37 12.11 20.84
N GLU A 353 -35.00 12.15 19.66
CA GLU A 353 -36.43 11.92 19.42
C GLU A 353 -36.85 10.46 19.66
N ASP A 354 -35.89 9.54 19.56
CA ASP A 354 -36.12 8.11 19.78
C ASP A 354 -36.15 7.75 21.28
N LEU A 355 -35.78 8.69 22.16
CA LEU A 355 -35.89 8.53 23.61
C LEU A 355 -37.33 8.75 24.08
N THR A 356 -37.79 7.89 24.99
CA THR A 356 -39.12 8.05 25.60
C THR A 356 -39.16 9.21 26.58
N GLY A 357 -40.34 9.82 26.78
CA GLY A 357 -40.50 10.95 27.70
C GLY A 357 -40.06 10.64 29.14
N ASN A 358 -40.26 9.41 29.61
CA ASN A 358 -39.78 8.97 30.93
C ASN A 358 -38.25 8.89 31.00
N GLN A 359 -37.58 8.45 29.93
CA GLN A 359 -36.12 8.43 29.86
C GLN A 359 -35.56 9.86 29.88
N ILE A 360 -36.14 10.76 29.08
CA ILE A 360 -35.73 12.17 29.04
C ILE A 360 -35.90 12.82 30.42
N ALA A 361 -37.04 12.60 31.09
CA ALA A 361 -37.31 13.17 32.41
C ALA A 361 -36.29 12.70 33.48
N ASN A 362 -35.84 11.45 33.42
CA ASN A 362 -34.82 10.92 34.33
C ASN A 362 -33.42 11.43 34.02
N LEU A 363 -33.12 11.75 32.76
CA LEU A 363 -31.79 12.19 32.29
C LEU A 363 -31.60 13.71 32.40
N VAL A 364 -32.67 14.51 32.37
CA VAL A 364 -32.62 15.96 32.63
C VAL A 364 -32.54 16.22 34.15
N ASN A 365 -31.41 15.85 34.74
CA ASN A 365 -31.10 16.09 36.15
C ASN A 365 -29.80 16.89 36.28
N ASP A 366 -29.89 18.13 36.77
CA ASP A 366 -28.71 19.00 36.96
C ASP A 366 -27.68 18.38 37.92
N ASN A 367 -28.11 17.54 38.87
CA ASN A 367 -27.20 16.84 39.77
C ASN A 367 -26.31 15.82 39.04
N LEU A 368 -26.83 15.14 38.01
CA LEU A 368 -26.03 14.18 37.23
C LEU A 368 -24.96 14.90 36.40
N LEU A 369 -25.28 16.04 35.80
CA LEU A 369 -24.28 16.82 35.06
C LEU A 369 -23.19 17.36 36.02
N ASN A 370 -23.58 17.89 37.17
CA ASN A 370 -22.62 18.38 38.17
C ASN A 370 -21.74 17.24 38.73
N GLU A 371 -22.31 16.04 38.94
CA GLU A 371 -21.56 14.85 39.34
C GLU A 371 -20.52 14.47 38.27
N PHE A 372 -20.91 14.49 36.99
CA PHE A 372 -20.00 14.24 35.88
C PHE A 372 -18.89 15.31 35.79
N GLU A 373 -19.23 16.59 35.98
CA GLU A 373 -18.25 17.68 36.02
C GLU A 373 -17.21 17.48 37.13
N ASN A 374 -17.64 17.07 38.32
CA ASN A 374 -16.74 16.74 39.43
C ASN A 374 -15.87 15.52 39.12
N MET A 375 -16.39 14.51 38.43
CA MET A 375 -15.61 13.36 37.98
C MET A 375 -14.49 13.79 37.02
N VAL A 376 -14.79 14.66 36.06
CA VAL A 376 -13.80 15.21 35.12
C VAL A 376 -12.73 16.02 35.85
N GLU A 377 -13.11 16.84 36.84
CA GLU A 377 -12.16 17.60 37.65
C GLU A 377 -11.24 16.69 38.47
N GLN A 378 -11.80 15.64 39.08
CA GLN A 378 -11.02 14.64 39.80
C GLN A 378 -10.03 13.91 38.89
N ASP A 379 -10.46 13.54 37.69
CA ASP A 379 -9.60 12.84 36.72
C ASP A 379 -8.42 13.70 36.25
N ASN A 380 -8.66 14.98 36.02
CA ASN A 380 -7.66 15.97 35.64
C ASN A 380 -6.56 16.17 36.72
N GLN A 381 -6.83 15.82 37.97
CA GLN A 381 -5.89 15.90 39.08
C GLN A 381 -5.05 14.63 39.27
N THR A 382 -5.28 13.59 38.47
CA THR A 382 -4.56 12.32 38.58
C THR A 382 -3.07 12.52 38.28
N PRO A 383 -2.15 12.08 39.17
CA PRO A 383 -0.70 12.29 38.98
C PRO A 383 -0.12 11.50 37.80
N ILE A 384 -0.87 10.52 37.28
CA ILE A 384 -0.51 9.78 36.07
C ILE A 384 -1.62 9.99 35.04
N SER A 385 -1.70 11.20 34.50
CA SER A 385 -2.62 11.50 33.41
C SER A 385 -2.22 10.74 32.14
N ALA A 386 -3.17 10.06 31.51
CA ALA A 386 -3.00 9.39 30.23
C ALA A 386 -2.32 10.28 29.19
N SER A 387 -2.73 11.55 29.09
CA SER A 387 -2.15 12.53 28.16
C SER A 387 -0.65 12.73 28.38
N ASP A 388 -0.22 12.84 29.64
CA ASP A 388 1.19 12.98 30.01
C ASP A 388 1.96 11.67 29.79
N VAL A 389 1.34 10.50 30.02
CA VAL A 389 1.97 9.20 29.74
C VAL A 389 2.24 9.04 28.25
N PHE A 390 1.33 9.47 27.37
CA PHE A 390 1.56 9.47 25.92
C PHE A 390 2.70 10.41 25.51
N VAL A 391 2.83 11.57 26.15
CA VAL A 391 3.97 12.47 25.94
C VAL A 391 5.28 11.80 26.37
N LEU A 392 5.29 11.13 27.52
CA LEU A 392 6.45 10.35 27.99
C LEU A 392 6.76 9.17 27.05
N GLU A 393 5.75 8.49 26.50
CA GLU A 393 5.92 7.44 25.50
C GLU A 393 6.68 7.99 24.29
N LYS A 394 6.19 9.11 23.74
CA LYS A 394 6.81 9.78 22.59
C LYS A 394 8.23 10.23 22.90
N LEU A 395 8.50 10.78 24.09
CA LEU A 395 9.85 11.18 24.50
C LEU A 395 10.81 9.99 24.57
N VAL A 396 10.41 8.89 25.22
CA VAL A 396 11.24 7.69 25.37
C VAL A 396 11.53 7.06 24.01
N LEU A 397 10.53 6.95 23.14
CA LEU A 397 10.69 6.39 21.81
C LEU A 397 11.58 7.26 20.93
N PHE A 398 11.38 8.57 20.93
CA PHE A 398 12.22 9.49 20.15
C PHE A 398 13.66 9.51 20.66
N GLN A 399 13.86 9.45 21.98
CA GLN A 399 15.20 9.33 22.56
C GLN A 399 15.94 8.08 22.04
N LYS A 400 15.24 6.95 22.01
CA LYS A 400 15.81 5.67 21.61
C LYS A 400 16.03 5.54 20.11
N HIS A 401 15.11 6.09 19.30
CA HIS A 401 15.01 5.74 17.88
C HIS A 401 15.26 6.89 16.90
N LEU A 402 15.06 8.16 17.29
CA LEU A 402 15.10 9.28 16.34
C LEU A 402 16.46 9.39 15.63
N TYR A 403 17.57 9.23 16.35
CA TYR A 403 18.89 9.29 15.72
C TYR A 403 19.10 8.20 14.67
N ARG A 404 18.70 6.95 14.98
CA ARG A 404 18.73 5.84 14.01
C ARG A 404 17.89 6.17 12.78
N LEU A 405 16.71 6.77 12.95
CA LEU A 405 15.90 7.21 11.82
C LEU A 405 16.64 8.26 10.98
N LEU A 406 17.19 9.29 11.61
CA LEU A 406 17.91 10.38 10.94
C LEU A 406 19.08 9.86 10.10
N ILE A 407 19.88 8.93 10.63
CA ILE A 407 21.01 8.35 9.88
C ILE A 407 20.55 7.38 8.78
N ASN A 408 19.33 6.83 8.86
CA ASN A 408 18.70 6.02 7.81
C ASN A 408 17.88 6.83 6.81
N PHE A 409 17.68 8.12 7.04
CA PHE A 409 16.83 8.97 6.22
C PHE A 409 17.63 10.12 5.57
N ALA A 410 18.31 10.92 6.39
CA ALA A 410 19.06 12.08 5.91
C ALA A 410 20.38 11.70 5.24
N SER A 411 21.10 10.68 5.73
CA SER A 411 22.45 10.33 5.26
C SER A 411 22.60 8.91 4.71
N PHE A 412 21.73 7.97 5.08
CA PHE A 412 21.87 6.53 4.80
C PHE A 412 23.19 5.93 5.35
N ALA A 413 23.73 6.49 6.43
CA ALA A 413 25.03 6.07 6.97
C ALA A 413 25.05 4.57 7.36
N GLU A 414 23.97 4.04 7.93
CA GLU A 414 23.90 2.61 8.30
C GLU A 414 24.03 1.67 7.10
N PHE A 415 23.51 2.05 5.92
CA PHE A 415 23.62 1.21 4.71
C PHE A 415 25.07 1.01 4.25
N PHE A 416 25.93 1.97 4.53
CA PHE A 416 27.35 1.89 4.18
C PHE A 416 28.23 1.36 5.33
N SER A 417 27.63 1.06 6.48
CA SER A 417 28.32 0.48 7.63
C SER A 417 28.47 -1.04 7.49
N LEU A 418 29.48 -1.60 8.15
CA LEU A 418 29.68 -3.07 8.20
C LEU A 418 28.98 -3.71 9.40
N ASP A 419 28.69 -2.91 10.43
CA ASP A 419 28.27 -3.39 11.74
C ASP A 419 26.74 -3.35 11.92
N HIS A 420 26.04 -2.53 11.13
CA HIS A 420 24.60 -2.29 11.26
C HIS A 420 23.87 -2.54 9.94
N TYR A 421 22.59 -2.88 10.04
CA TYR A 421 21.68 -2.99 8.90
C TYR A 421 20.82 -1.74 8.81
N ALA A 422 20.70 -1.17 7.61
CA ALA A 422 19.83 -0.04 7.38
C ALA A 422 18.36 -0.42 7.61
N ALA A 423 17.53 0.57 7.95
CA ALA A 423 16.12 0.37 8.28
C ALA A 423 15.31 -0.32 7.16
N PHE A 424 15.70 -0.21 5.89
CA PHE A 424 15.02 -0.89 4.78
C PHE A 424 15.55 -2.32 4.50
N GLN A 425 16.59 -2.79 5.21
CA GLN A 425 17.15 -4.14 5.06
C GLN A 425 16.49 -5.08 6.06
N LEU A 426 15.56 -5.91 5.58
CA LEU A 426 14.74 -6.76 6.45
C LEU A 426 15.40 -8.06 6.92
N GLY A 427 16.52 -8.47 6.31
CA GLY A 427 17.14 -9.74 6.62
C GLY A 427 18.04 -10.33 5.54
N LYS A 428 18.26 -11.64 5.64
CA LYS A 428 19.23 -12.42 4.86
C LYS A 428 18.52 -13.50 4.07
N LEU A 429 18.67 -13.49 2.74
CA LEU A 429 18.21 -14.56 1.87
C LEU A 429 19.36 -15.52 1.54
N TYR A 430 19.19 -16.79 1.94
CA TYR A 430 20.09 -17.88 1.58
C TYR A 430 19.55 -18.62 0.35
N ILE A 431 20.29 -18.57 -0.76
CA ILE A 431 19.92 -19.23 -2.00
C ILE A 431 21.14 -19.58 -2.85
N ASP A 432 21.18 -20.81 -3.38
CA ASP A 432 22.24 -21.27 -4.30
C ASP A 432 23.68 -21.10 -3.76
N GLY A 433 23.89 -21.38 -2.47
CA GLY A 433 25.20 -21.22 -1.83
C GLY A 433 25.64 -19.76 -1.70
N ARG A 434 24.69 -18.83 -1.62
CA ARG A 434 24.91 -17.40 -1.40
C ARG A 434 24.02 -16.90 -0.28
N CYS A 435 24.43 -15.79 0.33
CA CYS A 435 23.64 -15.03 1.29
C CYS A 435 23.54 -13.60 0.80
N ALA A 436 22.33 -13.15 0.47
CA ALA A 436 22.05 -11.77 0.10
C ALA A 436 21.47 -11.01 1.30
N THR A 437 22.04 -9.86 1.64
CA THR A 437 21.65 -9.06 2.81
C THR A 437 20.88 -7.79 2.45
N LEU A 438 20.80 -7.44 1.17
CA LEU A 438 19.92 -6.38 0.68
C LEU A 438 18.57 -6.99 0.28
N CYS A 439 17.71 -7.16 1.29
CA CYS A 439 16.33 -7.63 1.13
C CYS A 439 15.37 -6.52 1.56
N VAL A 440 14.50 -6.07 0.66
CA VAL A 440 13.52 -4.99 0.92
C VAL A 440 12.09 -5.50 0.83
N ALA A 441 11.16 -4.86 1.54
CA ALA A 441 9.74 -5.20 1.52
C ALA A 441 9.12 -4.89 0.16
N VAL A 442 8.21 -5.76 -0.30
CA VAL A 442 7.48 -5.58 -1.55
C VAL A 442 6.01 -5.88 -1.33
N GLU A 443 5.14 -4.89 -1.51
CA GLU A 443 3.70 -5.13 -1.48
C GLU A 443 3.20 -5.76 -2.78
N ASN A 444 3.64 -5.22 -3.93
CA ASN A 444 3.18 -5.64 -5.24
C ASN A 444 4.36 -5.85 -6.19
N ILE A 445 4.67 -7.12 -6.49
CA ILE A 445 5.78 -7.53 -7.36
C ILE A 445 5.67 -6.87 -8.75
N ALA A 446 4.47 -6.82 -9.33
CA ALA A 446 4.28 -6.29 -10.68
C ALA A 446 4.62 -4.80 -10.74
N LYS A 447 4.03 -3.99 -9.85
CA LYS A 447 4.31 -2.55 -9.74
C LYS A 447 5.77 -2.28 -9.36
N HIS A 448 6.29 -3.01 -8.38
CA HIS A 448 7.64 -2.78 -7.90
C HIS A 448 8.69 -3.12 -8.96
N SER A 449 8.48 -4.17 -9.76
CA SER A 449 9.46 -4.62 -10.76
C SER A 449 9.67 -3.64 -11.92
N THR A 450 8.71 -2.76 -12.22
CA THR A 450 8.84 -1.79 -13.33
C THR A 450 9.84 -0.70 -12.97
N MET A 451 9.76 -0.15 -11.76
CA MET A 451 10.69 0.87 -11.26
C MET A 451 12.04 0.25 -10.89
N ALA A 452 12.04 -0.88 -10.17
CA ALA A 452 13.28 -1.50 -9.72
C ALA A 452 14.19 -2.01 -10.86
N ASN A 453 13.66 -2.22 -12.07
CA ASN A 453 14.47 -2.58 -13.24
C ASN A 453 15.51 -1.50 -13.62
N TYR A 454 15.30 -0.24 -13.23
CA TYR A 454 16.23 0.87 -13.46
C TYR A 454 17.40 0.90 -12.46
N SER A 455 17.37 0.08 -11.40
CA SER A 455 18.47 -0.03 -10.41
C SER A 455 19.74 -0.67 -10.97
N GLU A 456 19.65 -1.34 -12.12
CA GLU A 456 20.71 -2.20 -12.70
C GLU A 456 21.20 -3.32 -11.76
N LEU A 457 20.42 -3.67 -10.73
CA LEU A 457 20.64 -4.79 -9.84
C LEU A 457 19.98 -6.07 -10.37
N CYS A 458 20.59 -7.22 -10.08
CA CYS A 458 19.92 -8.50 -10.28
C CYS A 458 19.01 -8.73 -9.07
N LEU A 459 17.70 -8.83 -9.28
CA LEU A 459 16.71 -8.88 -8.21
C LEU A 459 15.93 -10.19 -8.26
N LEU A 460 15.82 -10.84 -7.10
CA LEU A 460 14.98 -12.00 -6.87
C LEU A 460 13.77 -11.57 -6.04
N TYR A 461 12.58 -11.69 -6.62
CA TYR A 461 11.34 -11.54 -5.87
C TYR A 461 10.97 -12.88 -5.27
N CYS A 462 10.87 -12.92 -3.95
CA CYS A 462 10.56 -14.14 -3.21
C CYS A 462 9.27 -13.99 -2.43
N GLU A 463 8.37 -14.96 -2.55
CA GLU A 463 7.29 -15.15 -1.60
C GLU A 463 7.82 -15.98 -0.44
N CYS A 464 7.78 -15.41 0.76
CA CYS A 464 8.25 -16.01 1.99
C CYS A 464 7.06 -16.39 2.86
N THR A 465 7.01 -17.64 3.31
CA THR A 465 5.90 -18.15 4.10
C THR A 465 6.38 -18.75 5.42
N ARG A 466 5.67 -18.48 6.51
CA ARG A 466 5.94 -19.04 7.84
C ARG A 466 4.64 -19.14 8.64
N HIS A 467 4.29 -20.33 9.13
CA HIS A 467 3.10 -20.57 9.97
C HIS A 467 1.81 -19.89 9.45
N GLY A 468 1.57 -19.92 8.14
CA GLY A 468 0.40 -19.29 7.50
C GLY A 468 0.52 -17.77 7.24
N LYS A 469 1.53 -17.09 7.81
CA LYS A 469 1.88 -15.72 7.44
C LYS A 469 2.66 -15.71 6.12
N LYS A 470 2.39 -14.71 5.28
CA LYS A 470 3.09 -14.49 4.02
C LYS A 470 3.70 -13.10 4.02
N GLN A 471 4.90 -12.99 3.48
CA GLN A 471 5.55 -11.72 3.19
C GLN A 471 6.27 -11.84 1.85
N THR A 472 6.42 -10.72 1.15
CA THR A 472 7.10 -10.71 -0.14
C THR A 472 8.27 -9.75 -0.07
N ILE A 473 9.42 -10.23 -0.55
CA ILE A 473 10.67 -9.47 -0.51
C ILE A 473 11.31 -9.39 -1.90
N ALA A 474 12.07 -8.33 -2.13
CA ALA A 474 13.02 -8.26 -3.23
C ALA A 474 14.45 -8.35 -2.68
N ALA A 475 15.16 -9.41 -3.03
CA ALA A 475 16.55 -9.62 -2.64
C ALA A 475 17.49 -9.26 -3.82
N ALA A 476 18.47 -8.40 -3.55
CA ALA A 476 19.45 -8.02 -4.55
C ALA A 476 20.67 -8.96 -4.53
N ILE A 477 20.95 -9.59 -5.67
CA ILE A 477 22.15 -10.42 -5.88
C ILE A 477 23.24 -9.57 -6.53
N THR A 478 24.22 -9.15 -5.74
CA THR A 478 25.26 -8.20 -6.17
C THR A 478 26.61 -8.86 -6.46
N ALA A 479 26.84 -10.08 -5.99
CA ALA A 479 28.03 -10.88 -6.27
C ALA A 479 27.70 -12.37 -6.47
N GLY A 480 28.48 -13.06 -7.32
CA GLY A 480 28.16 -14.45 -7.71
C GLY A 480 28.14 -14.70 -9.20
N GLN A 481 27.63 -15.88 -9.55
CA GLN A 481 27.23 -16.26 -10.91
C GLN A 481 25.71 -16.42 -10.90
N GLY A 482 25.02 -15.99 -11.96
CA GLY A 482 23.56 -16.00 -12.02
C GLY A 482 22.95 -17.26 -12.65
N ASP A 483 23.78 -18.21 -13.11
CA ASP A 483 23.35 -19.24 -14.07
C ASP A 483 22.31 -20.24 -13.51
N LEU A 484 22.19 -20.34 -12.18
CA LEU A 484 21.25 -21.23 -11.49
C LEU A 484 20.14 -20.47 -10.73
N LEU A 485 20.07 -19.15 -10.89
CA LEU A 485 18.96 -18.36 -10.35
C LEU A 485 17.80 -18.45 -11.35
N MET A 486 16.72 -19.13 -10.94
CA MET A 486 15.55 -19.38 -11.77
C MET A 486 14.28 -19.18 -10.95
N GLU A 487 13.21 -18.80 -11.62
CA GLU A 487 11.88 -18.79 -11.04
C GLU A 487 11.49 -20.21 -10.60
N GLY A 488 10.78 -20.33 -9.48
CA GLY A 488 10.44 -21.59 -8.81
C GLY A 488 11.53 -22.17 -7.91
N ARG A 489 12.70 -21.53 -7.80
CA ARG A 489 13.75 -22.01 -6.89
C ARG A 489 13.43 -21.64 -5.44
N ASN A 490 13.66 -22.59 -4.53
CA ASN A 490 13.49 -22.37 -3.10
C ASN A 490 14.79 -21.87 -2.44
N GLY A 491 14.63 -21.08 -1.40
CA GLY A 491 15.67 -20.59 -0.50
C GLY A 491 15.11 -20.44 0.91
N VAL A 492 15.93 -19.92 1.82
CA VAL A 492 15.52 -19.63 3.21
C VAL A 492 15.77 -18.15 3.47
N PHE A 493 14.75 -17.43 3.88
CA PHE A 493 14.87 -16.04 4.32
C PHE A 493 14.89 -15.99 5.84
N ILE A 494 15.89 -15.31 6.40
CA ILE A 494 16.00 -15.08 7.84
C ILE A 494 15.83 -13.59 8.07
N ASP A 495 14.78 -13.18 8.78
CA ASP A 495 14.57 -11.77 9.12
C ASP A 495 15.54 -11.27 10.21
N ASN A 496 15.54 -9.96 10.49
CA ASN A 496 16.42 -9.39 11.50
C ASN A 496 16.08 -9.83 12.94
N GLU A 497 14.86 -10.34 13.18
CA GLU A 497 14.46 -10.96 14.44
C GLU A 497 14.99 -12.40 14.59
N GLY A 498 15.58 -12.96 13.53
CA GLY A 498 16.14 -14.31 13.51
C GLY A 498 15.12 -15.40 13.17
N ASN A 499 13.92 -15.03 12.73
CA ASN A 499 12.91 -15.97 12.30
C ASN A 499 13.23 -16.52 10.90
N ASP A 500 13.00 -17.82 10.72
CA ASP A 500 13.18 -18.53 9.47
C ASP A 500 11.88 -18.60 8.64
N TRP A 501 12.00 -18.26 7.37
CA TRP A 501 10.91 -18.24 6.40
C TRP A 501 11.27 -19.07 5.18
N ASP A 502 10.33 -19.90 4.73
CA ASP A 502 10.47 -20.62 3.47
C ASP A 502 10.31 -19.64 2.32
N ALA A 503 11.37 -19.42 1.55
CA ALA A 503 11.37 -18.46 0.44
C ALA A 503 11.27 -19.19 -0.90
N SER A 504 10.37 -18.75 -1.77
CA SER A 504 10.22 -19.27 -3.13
C SER A 504 10.35 -18.14 -4.15
N VAL A 505 11.25 -18.28 -5.13
CA VAL A 505 11.47 -17.25 -6.15
C VAL A 505 10.30 -17.23 -7.12
N VAL A 506 9.56 -16.12 -7.17
CA VAL A 506 8.40 -15.95 -8.06
C VAL A 506 8.77 -15.20 -9.33
N LYS A 507 9.69 -14.24 -9.25
CA LYS A 507 10.12 -13.43 -10.40
C LYS A 507 11.59 -13.09 -10.33
N LEU A 508 12.27 -13.11 -11.47
CA LEU A 508 13.69 -12.76 -11.58
C LEU A 508 13.92 -11.57 -12.54
N ILE A 509 14.57 -10.52 -12.05
CA ILE A 509 15.17 -9.48 -12.91
C ILE A 509 16.65 -9.82 -13.12
N THR A 510 16.99 -10.17 -14.36
CA THR A 510 18.35 -10.55 -14.73
C THR A 510 19.17 -9.32 -15.16
N LYS A 511 20.16 -8.94 -14.36
CA LYS A 511 21.20 -7.95 -14.71
C LYS A 511 22.59 -8.55 -14.47
N PRO A 512 23.66 -8.02 -15.09
CA PRO A 512 25.01 -8.55 -14.89
C PRO A 512 25.43 -8.50 -13.42
N ILE A 513 25.84 -9.64 -12.86
CA ILE A 513 26.25 -9.75 -11.45
C ILE A 513 27.75 -9.43 -11.29
N SER A 514 28.59 -9.94 -12.20
CA SER A 514 30.04 -9.73 -12.19
C SER A 514 30.63 -9.61 -13.60
N ILE A 515 31.80 -8.96 -13.72
CA ILE A 515 32.54 -8.83 -14.99
C ILE A 515 32.96 -10.22 -15.50
N GLN A 516 33.36 -11.12 -14.59
CA GLN A 516 33.80 -12.48 -14.94
C GLN A 516 32.69 -13.27 -15.65
N GLN A 517 31.43 -13.12 -15.22
CA GLN A 517 30.30 -13.76 -15.89
C GLN A 517 30.11 -13.23 -17.32
N ALA A 518 30.29 -11.92 -17.52
CA ALA A 518 30.10 -11.27 -18.82
C ALA A 518 31.12 -11.71 -19.88
N ILE A 519 32.33 -12.12 -19.46
CA ILE A 519 33.36 -12.67 -20.36
C ILE A 519 32.87 -13.93 -21.07
N TRP A 520 32.19 -14.82 -20.33
CA TRP A 520 31.78 -16.13 -20.82
C TRP A 520 30.35 -16.18 -21.38
N ALA A 521 29.53 -15.17 -21.10
CA ALA A 521 28.12 -15.11 -21.49
C ALA A 521 27.88 -15.29 -23.02
N PRO A 522 28.68 -14.71 -23.95
CA PRO A 522 28.50 -14.93 -25.38
C PRO A 522 28.67 -16.40 -25.78
N TYR A 523 29.68 -17.08 -25.21
CA TYR A 523 29.97 -18.48 -25.51
C TYR A 523 28.88 -19.41 -24.97
N GLN A 524 28.35 -19.12 -23.78
CA GLN A 524 27.21 -19.87 -23.23
C GLN A 524 25.97 -19.74 -24.12
N ARG A 525 25.68 -18.54 -24.65
CA ARG A 525 24.55 -18.33 -25.58
C ARG A 525 24.73 -19.12 -26.87
N ILE A 526 25.92 -19.12 -27.46
CA ILE A 526 26.24 -19.91 -28.65
C ILE A 526 26.04 -21.41 -28.36
N GLY A 527 26.52 -21.90 -27.22
CA GLY A 527 26.32 -23.28 -26.80
C GLY A 527 24.84 -23.66 -26.64
N ARG A 528 24.01 -22.77 -26.07
CA ARG A 528 22.56 -22.97 -25.97
C ARG A 528 21.90 -23.04 -27.34
N LEU A 529 22.22 -22.13 -28.26
CA LEU A 529 21.69 -22.14 -29.63
C LEU A 529 22.08 -23.42 -30.38
N ILE A 530 23.32 -23.90 -30.22
CA ILE A 530 23.77 -25.18 -30.81
C ILE A 530 22.94 -26.33 -30.23
N THR A 531 22.73 -26.34 -28.91
CA THR A 531 21.94 -27.37 -28.23
C THR A 531 20.48 -27.35 -28.69
N GLU A 532 19.88 -26.16 -28.82
CA GLU A 532 18.52 -25.99 -29.34
C GLU A 532 18.41 -26.44 -30.81
N GLN A 533 19.40 -26.16 -31.65
CA GLN A 533 19.44 -26.64 -33.02
C GLN A 533 19.60 -28.16 -33.10
N ILE A 534 20.43 -28.76 -32.24
CA ILE A 534 20.57 -30.21 -32.12
C ILE A 534 19.25 -30.83 -31.65
N ASN A 535 18.59 -30.24 -30.64
CA ASN A 535 17.31 -30.72 -30.14
C ASN A 535 16.21 -30.59 -31.20
N LYS A 536 16.15 -29.48 -31.95
CA LYS A 536 15.24 -29.32 -33.09
C LYS A 536 15.52 -30.32 -34.21
N TRP A 537 16.80 -30.62 -34.46
CA TRP A 537 17.18 -31.63 -35.44
C TRP A 537 16.80 -33.04 -34.99
N ALA A 538 17.00 -33.36 -33.70
CA ALA A 538 16.57 -34.62 -33.10
C ALA A 538 15.04 -34.77 -33.14
N SER A 539 14.29 -33.75 -32.74
CA SER A 539 12.82 -33.78 -32.77
C SER A 539 12.26 -33.87 -34.19
N ASN A 540 12.89 -33.21 -35.17
CA ASN A 540 12.49 -33.33 -36.58
C ASN A 540 12.78 -34.73 -37.14
N LYS A 541 13.85 -35.37 -36.67
CA LYS A 541 14.20 -36.73 -37.07
C LYS A 541 13.28 -37.77 -36.45
N ASP A 542 12.86 -37.57 -35.19
CA ASP A 542 11.82 -38.38 -34.55
C ASP A 542 10.46 -38.19 -35.25
N ALA A 543 10.12 -36.95 -35.63
CA ALA A 543 8.91 -36.66 -36.41
C ALA A 543 8.93 -37.25 -37.84
N ASP A 544 10.09 -37.30 -38.50
CA ASP A 544 10.24 -37.96 -39.81
C ASP A 544 10.20 -39.49 -39.70
N ILE A 545 10.69 -40.06 -38.60
CA ILE A 545 10.56 -41.51 -38.31
C ILE A 545 9.08 -41.84 -38.01
N GLU A 546 8.36 -41.00 -37.27
CA GLU A 546 6.93 -41.18 -36.99
C GLU A 546 6.05 -41.00 -38.25
N LYS A 547 6.40 -40.08 -39.15
CA LYS A 547 5.78 -39.92 -40.48
C LYS A 547 6.08 -41.10 -41.42
N THR A 548 7.29 -41.64 -41.37
CA THR A 548 7.66 -42.84 -42.14
C THR A 548 6.92 -44.07 -41.60
N SER A 549 6.66 -44.13 -40.29
CA SER A 549 5.91 -45.19 -39.62
C SER A 549 4.40 -45.14 -39.93
N THR A 550 3.83 -43.94 -40.08
CA THR A 550 2.40 -43.75 -40.44
C THR A 550 2.15 -43.84 -41.95
N GLN A 551 3.11 -43.47 -42.80
CA GLN A 551 2.99 -43.63 -44.26
C GLN A 551 3.29 -45.04 -44.77
N ALA A 552 4.08 -45.85 -44.05
CA ALA A 552 4.33 -47.25 -44.42
C ALA A 552 3.11 -48.17 -44.20
N VAL A 553 2.07 -47.72 -43.49
CA VAL A 553 0.86 -48.52 -43.21
C VAL A 553 -0.31 -48.17 -44.16
N GLN A 554 -0.25 -47.10 -44.95
CA GLN A 554 -1.45 -46.61 -45.66
C GLN A 554 -1.40 -46.38 -47.17
N ASN A 555 -0.28 -46.45 -47.91
CA ASN A 555 -0.29 -46.68 -49.37
C ASN A 555 1.13 -46.68 -49.97
N PRO A 556 1.54 -47.70 -50.75
CA PRO A 556 2.82 -47.72 -51.44
C PRO A 556 2.65 -47.25 -52.89
N GLU A 557 2.43 -45.96 -53.15
CA GLU A 557 2.68 -45.35 -54.47
C GLU A 557 2.39 -43.84 -54.45
N SER A 558 3.43 -43.02 -54.41
CA SER A 558 3.35 -41.64 -54.90
C SER A 558 4.68 -41.24 -55.52
N LYS A 559 4.64 -40.92 -56.82
CA LYS A 559 5.78 -40.54 -57.65
C LYS A 559 6.44 -39.25 -57.16
N PHE A 560 7.77 -39.26 -57.19
CA PHE A 560 8.66 -38.14 -56.91
C PHE A 560 8.61 -37.12 -58.06
N ASP A 561 8.26 -35.87 -57.75
CA ASP A 561 8.10 -34.79 -58.75
C ASP A 561 9.41 -33.98 -58.87
N ILE A 562 10.09 -34.10 -60.02
CA ILE A 562 11.46 -33.59 -60.25
C ILE A 562 11.47 -32.07 -60.56
N GLY A 563 10.33 -31.46 -60.88
CA GLY A 563 10.25 -30.03 -61.20
C GLY A 563 10.35 -29.10 -59.97
N LYS A 564 9.77 -29.48 -58.83
CA LYS A 564 9.86 -28.71 -57.57
C LYS A 564 11.19 -28.86 -56.85
N SER A 565 11.94 -29.92 -57.16
CA SER A 565 13.22 -30.21 -56.51
C SER A 565 14.40 -29.49 -57.18
N VAL A 566 14.37 -29.19 -58.48
CA VAL A 566 15.45 -28.44 -59.14
C VAL A 566 15.58 -26.99 -58.66
N GLY A 567 14.46 -26.29 -58.38
CA GLY A 567 14.50 -24.94 -57.80
C GLY A 567 15.03 -24.90 -56.35
N ILE A 568 14.76 -25.96 -55.58
CA ILE A 568 15.28 -26.13 -54.21
C ILE A 568 16.77 -26.55 -54.25
N PHE A 569 17.19 -27.39 -55.20
CA PHE A 569 18.59 -27.78 -55.40
C PHE A 569 19.46 -26.64 -55.96
N ALA A 570 18.93 -25.73 -56.77
CA ALA A 570 19.65 -24.55 -57.22
C ALA A 570 19.88 -23.55 -56.08
N ALA A 571 18.89 -23.32 -55.22
CA ALA A 571 19.03 -22.45 -54.04
C ALA A 571 19.93 -23.06 -52.95
N ILE A 572 19.85 -24.38 -52.73
CA ILE A 572 20.74 -25.13 -51.83
C ILE A 572 22.16 -25.22 -52.40
N GLY A 573 22.33 -25.39 -53.72
CA GLY A 573 23.62 -25.41 -54.40
C GLY A 573 24.34 -24.07 -54.36
N LEU A 574 23.61 -22.95 -54.50
CA LEU A 574 24.15 -21.60 -54.32
C LEU A 574 24.50 -21.29 -52.85
N ALA A 575 23.69 -21.76 -51.89
CA ALA A 575 23.98 -21.61 -50.47
C ALA A 575 25.19 -22.45 -50.02
N ILE A 576 25.33 -23.69 -50.51
CA ILE A 576 26.49 -24.55 -50.25
C ILE A 576 27.74 -24.01 -50.98
N GLY A 577 27.60 -23.46 -52.18
CA GLY A 577 28.68 -22.78 -52.90
C GLY A 577 29.18 -21.53 -52.17
N ALA A 578 28.28 -20.72 -51.61
CA ALA A 578 28.62 -19.54 -50.80
C ALA A 578 29.28 -19.91 -49.45
N ILE A 579 28.84 -21.01 -48.82
CA ILE A 579 29.49 -21.55 -47.63
C ILE A 579 30.87 -22.14 -47.99
N GLY A 580 30.98 -22.79 -49.16
CA GLY A 580 32.24 -23.32 -49.67
C GLY A 580 33.27 -22.23 -49.95
N THR A 581 32.86 -21.11 -50.54
CA THR A 581 33.74 -19.94 -50.76
C THR A 581 34.06 -19.19 -49.46
N ALA A 582 33.11 -19.08 -48.53
CA ALA A 582 33.37 -18.52 -47.20
C ALA A 582 34.34 -19.40 -46.38
N LEU A 583 34.19 -20.72 -46.41
CA LEU A 583 35.13 -21.63 -45.77
C LEU A 583 36.50 -21.61 -46.45
N ALA A 584 36.56 -21.60 -47.78
CA ALA A 584 37.81 -21.51 -48.53
C ALA A 584 38.58 -20.22 -48.22
N THR A 585 37.89 -19.08 -48.13
CA THR A 585 38.50 -17.79 -47.75
C THR A 585 38.99 -17.79 -46.30
N ILE A 586 38.24 -18.40 -45.37
CA ILE A 586 38.68 -18.58 -43.97
C ILE A 586 39.92 -19.48 -43.91
N PHE A 587 39.91 -20.63 -44.61
CA PHE A 587 41.06 -21.53 -44.65
C PHE A 587 42.29 -20.86 -45.28
N GLN A 588 42.12 -20.11 -46.37
CA GLN A 588 43.21 -19.39 -47.03
C GLN A 588 43.79 -18.28 -46.15
N ALA A 589 42.94 -17.57 -45.39
CA ALA A 589 43.36 -16.61 -44.38
C ALA A 589 44.07 -17.27 -43.18
N ILE A 590 43.67 -18.49 -42.79
CA ILE A 590 44.34 -19.26 -41.73
C ILE A 590 45.71 -19.78 -42.21
N PHE A 591 45.82 -20.23 -43.45
CA PHE A 591 47.07 -20.73 -44.04
C PHE A 591 48.09 -19.64 -44.40
N SER A 592 47.67 -18.38 -44.49
CA SER A 592 48.56 -17.22 -44.69
C SER A 592 49.15 -16.68 -43.37
N LEU A 593 48.61 -17.10 -42.21
CA LEU A 593 49.10 -16.69 -40.90
C LEU A 593 50.38 -17.43 -40.53
N THR A 594 51.32 -16.69 -39.96
CA THR A 594 52.53 -17.22 -39.34
C THR A 594 52.26 -17.66 -37.91
N TRP A 595 53.00 -18.65 -37.38
CA TRP A 595 52.67 -19.32 -36.10
C TRP A 595 52.45 -18.38 -34.90
N TRP A 596 53.23 -17.29 -34.79
CA TRP A 596 53.09 -16.24 -33.78
C TRP A 596 51.83 -15.35 -33.92
N GLN A 597 51.22 -15.30 -35.11
CA GLN A 597 49.97 -14.57 -35.35
C GLN A 597 48.74 -15.34 -34.86
N PHE A 598 48.84 -16.67 -34.65
CA PHE A 598 47.72 -17.47 -34.15
C PHE A 598 47.26 -17.03 -32.74
N PRO A 599 48.14 -16.87 -31.74
CA PRO A 599 47.76 -16.31 -30.44
C PRO A 599 47.09 -14.92 -30.55
N LEU A 600 47.57 -14.05 -31.44
CA LEU A 600 47.01 -12.71 -31.66
C LEU A 600 45.61 -12.77 -32.28
N VAL A 601 45.38 -13.65 -33.25
CA VAL A 601 44.07 -13.86 -33.88
C VAL A 601 43.07 -14.45 -32.88
N ILE A 602 43.50 -15.43 -32.07
CA ILE A 602 42.66 -16.00 -31.00
C ILE A 602 42.28 -14.93 -29.98
N PHE A 603 43.25 -14.11 -29.54
CA PHE A 603 43.01 -13.01 -28.62
C PHE A 603 42.10 -11.93 -29.22
N GLY A 604 42.32 -11.55 -30.48
CA GLY A 604 41.47 -10.61 -31.21
C GLY A 604 40.04 -11.10 -31.35
N LEU A 605 39.84 -12.38 -31.71
CA LEU A 605 38.52 -12.99 -31.78
C LEU A 605 37.84 -13.02 -30.40
N PHE A 606 38.59 -13.35 -29.34
CA PHE A 606 38.09 -13.30 -27.97
C PHE A 606 37.65 -11.87 -27.57
N LEU A 607 38.43 -10.84 -27.92
CA LEU A 607 38.04 -9.45 -27.67
C LEU A 607 36.81 -9.02 -28.49
N ILE A 608 36.67 -9.44 -29.74
CA ILE A 608 35.50 -9.11 -30.56
C ILE A 608 34.24 -9.77 -30.01
N ILE A 609 34.33 -11.02 -29.56
CA ILE A 609 33.19 -11.78 -29.02
C ILE A 609 32.84 -11.32 -27.60
N SER A 610 33.82 -11.27 -26.69
CA SER A 610 33.59 -10.98 -25.27
C SER A 610 33.65 -9.49 -24.93
N GLY A 611 34.44 -8.68 -25.65
CA GLY A 611 34.68 -7.27 -25.35
C GLY A 611 33.40 -6.44 -25.23
N PRO A 612 32.45 -6.48 -26.19
CA PRO A 612 31.19 -5.74 -26.07
C PRO A 612 30.39 -6.11 -24.81
N SER A 613 30.35 -7.41 -24.46
CA SER A 613 29.63 -7.89 -23.27
C SER A 613 30.29 -7.43 -21.98
N VAL A 614 31.63 -7.43 -21.92
CA VAL A 614 32.42 -6.94 -20.79
C VAL A 614 32.22 -5.43 -20.61
N ILE A 615 32.27 -4.65 -21.70
CA ILE A 615 32.06 -3.19 -21.66
C ILE A 615 30.65 -2.87 -21.16
N LEU A 616 29.63 -3.55 -21.70
CA LEU A 616 28.24 -3.37 -21.25
C LEU A 616 28.06 -3.76 -19.79
N ALA A 617 28.64 -4.88 -19.35
CA ALA A 617 28.59 -5.27 -17.94
C ALA A 617 29.29 -4.25 -17.06
N TRP A 618 30.48 -3.78 -17.44
CA TRP A 618 31.21 -2.75 -16.70
C TRP A 618 30.42 -1.44 -16.58
N LEU A 619 29.77 -0.98 -17.65
CA LEU A 619 28.90 0.19 -17.63
C LEU A 619 27.71 0.01 -16.69
N LYS A 620 27.02 -1.15 -16.76
CA LYS A 620 25.87 -1.47 -15.90
C LYS A 620 26.25 -1.59 -14.43
N LEU A 621 27.36 -2.26 -14.13
CA LEU A 621 27.89 -2.43 -12.77
C LEU A 621 28.21 -1.08 -12.11
N ARG A 622 28.74 -0.11 -12.87
CA ARG A 622 29.02 1.25 -12.36
C ARG A 622 27.78 2.12 -12.18
N ARG A 623 26.67 1.76 -12.81
CA ARG A 623 25.38 2.46 -12.73
C ARG A 623 24.44 1.84 -11.68
N ARG A 624 24.85 0.78 -10.99
CA ARG A 624 24.07 0.18 -9.91
C ARG A 624 23.74 1.23 -8.86
N THR A 625 22.45 1.35 -8.57
CA THR A 625 21.94 2.34 -7.63
C THR A 625 20.80 1.74 -6.81
N LEU A 626 20.74 2.12 -5.53
CA LEU A 626 19.68 1.72 -4.61
C LEU A 626 18.38 2.52 -4.85
N GLY A 627 18.46 3.72 -5.44
CA GLY A 627 17.33 4.65 -5.63
C GLY A 627 16.05 3.98 -6.18
N PRO A 628 16.06 3.48 -7.43
CA PRO A 628 14.89 2.86 -8.04
C PRO A 628 14.40 1.58 -7.34
N LEU A 629 15.26 0.92 -6.54
CA LEU A 629 14.86 -0.24 -5.75
C LEU A 629 13.96 0.20 -4.59
N LEU A 630 14.34 1.24 -3.86
CA LEU A 630 13.57 1.74 -2.72
C LEU A 630 12.41 2.65 -3.13
N GLU A 631 12.53 3.40 -4.22
CA GLU A 631 11.41 4.16 -4.81
C GLU A 631 10.24 3.24 -5.17
N ALA A 632 10.54 2.01 -5.60
CA ALA A 632 9.55 0.98 -5.85
C ALA A 632 8.85 0.48 -4.57
N SER A 633 9.47 0.66 -3.40
CA SER A 633 8.95 0.37 -2.06
C SER A 633 8.39 1.61 -1.35
N GLY A 634 8.14 2.72 -2.06
CA GLY A 634 7.49 3.92 -1.50
C GLY A 634 8.42 4.99 -0.92
N TRP A 635 9.73 4.83 -1.05
CA TRP A 635 10.69 5.89 -0.70
C TRP A 635 10.73 6.99 -1.77
N ALA A 636 11.10 8.20 -1.38
CA ALA A 636 11.53 9.25 -2.32
C ALA A 636 13.00 9.54 -2.07
N ILE A 637 13.87 9.14 -3.01
CA ILE A 637 15.33 9.23 -2.84
C ILE A 637 15.89 10.34 -3.73
N ASN A 638 16.76 11.16 -3.14
CA ASN A 638 17.55 12.13 -3.87
C ASN A 638 18.85 11.51 -4.38
N GLY A 639 19.14 11.78 -5.65
CA GLY A 639 20.41 11.39 -6.27
C GLY A 639 20.55 9.88 -6.50
N GLN A 640 21.78 9.45 -6.80
CA GLN A 640 22.11 8.05 -7.07
C GLN A 640 22.94 7.47 -5.93
N VAL A 641 22.30 6.74 -5.03
CA VAL A 641 22.98 5.97 -3.98
C VAL A 641 23.66 4.75 -4.63
N LYS A 642 24.92 4.89 -5.07
CA LYS A 642 25.60 3.88 -5.88
C LYS A 642 26.11 2.71 -5.06
N ILE A 643 25.93 1.51 -5.61
CA ILE A 643 26.51 0.28 -5.07
C ILE A 643 27.74 -0.06 -5.89
N ASN A 644 28.93 0.23 -5.34
CA ASN A 644 30.19 -0.13 -5.98
C ASN A 644 30.48 -1.64 -5.83
N LEU A 645 31.56 -2.12 -6.45
CA LEU A 645 31.89 -3.56 -6.44
C LEU A 645 32.26 -4.08 -5.05
N LEU A 646 32.87 -3.24 -4.19
CA LEU A 646 33.26 -3.61 -2.82
C LEU A 646 32.00 -3.81 -1.97
N LEU A 647 31.12 -2.80 -1.93
CA LEU A 647 29.83 -2.87 -1.24
C LEU A 647 28.99 -4.03 -1.80
N GLY A 648 28.98 -4.21 -3.12
CA GLY A 648 28.30 -5.36 -3.74
C GLY A 648 28.85 -6.73 -3.31
N GLY A 649 30.14 -6.83 -2.96
CA GLY A 649 30.71 -8.05 -2.39
C GLY A 649 30.30 -8.30 -0.93
N LEU A 650 29.98 -7.23 -0.19
CA LEU A 650 29.48 -7.31 1.19
C LEU A 650 27.97 -7.61 1.24
N LEU A 651 27.21 -7.08 0.29
CA LEU A 651 25.76 -7.29 0.18
C LEU A 651 25.39 -8.70 -0.32
N THR A 652 26.32 -9.42 -0.94
CA THR A 652 26.13 -10.83 -1.30
C THR A 652 27.40 -11.62 -1.07
N SER A 653 27.40 -12.48 -0.06
CA SER A 653 28.51 -13.39 0.21
C SER A 653 28.30 -14.75 -0.46
N LYS A 654 29.41 -15.44 -0.77
CA LYS A 654 29.39 -16.79 -1.36
C LYS A 654 29.79 -17.81 -0.29
N ALA A 655 29.33 -19.04 -0.47
CA ALA A 655 29.78 -20.17 0.34
C ALA A 655 31.29 -20.38 0.15
N GLU A 656 32.04 -20.12 1.20
CA GLU A 656 33.47 -20.41 1.30
C GLU A 656 33.68 -21.55 2.29
N LEU A 657 34.64 -22.42 2.00
CA LEU A 657 35.02 -23.42 3.00
C LEU A 657 35.83 -22.73 4.10
N PRO A 658 35.68 -23.17 5.36
CA PRO A 658 36.49 -22.62 6.45
C PRO A 658 37.98 -22.85 6.17
N ALA A 659 38.84 -21.94 6.67
CA ALA A 659 40.28 -21.94 6.37
C ALA A 659 40.97 -23.29 6.66
N ASN A 660 40.47 -24.04 7.65
CA ASN A 660 41.02 -25.34 8.06
C ASN A 660 40.32 -26.55 7.41
N ALA A 661 39.52 -26.35 6.35
CA ALA A 661 38.83 -27.44 5.66
C ALA A 661 39.78 -28.29 4.81
N ARG A 662 39.75 -29.62 4.99
CA ARG A 662 40.40 -30.58 4.08
C ARG A 662 39.41 -31.01 2.99
N ARG A 663 39.76 -30.81 1.71
CA ARG A 663 38.95 -31.27 0.57
C ARG A 663 39.44 -32.62 0.08
N ASN A 664 38.55 -33.62 0.05
CA ASN A 664 38.80 -34.84 -0.71
C ASN A 664 38.43 -34.60 -2.18
N LEU A 665 39.42 -34.58 -3.08
CA LEU A 665 39.21 -34.34 -4.53
C LEU A 665 38.79 -35.60 -5.28
N THR A 666 38.67 -36.73 -4.58
CA THR A 666 38.28 -38.01 -5.16
C THR A 666 36.76 -38.15 -5.08
N ASP A 667 36.09 -37.86 -6.19
CA ASP A 667 34.66 -38.09 -6.37
C ASP A 667 34.41 -39.58 -6.72
N PRO A 668 33.78 -40.37 -5.82
CA PRO A 668 33.55 -41.79 -6.04
C PRO A 668 32.46 -42.08 -7.10
N LEU A 669 31.59 -41.11 -7.41
CA LEU A 669 30.47 -41.27 -8.33
C LEU A 669 30.79 -40.77 -9.75
N LYS A 670 31.83 -39.95 -9.90
CA LYS A 670 32.30 -39.52 -11.23
C LYS A 670 33.01 -40.67 -11.94
N LYS A 671 32.28 -41.37 -12.82
CA LYS A 671 32.87 -42.30 -13.80
C LYS A 671 33.93 -41.55 -14.62
N ARG A 672 35.20 -41.72 -14.24
CA ARG A 672 36.35 -41.17 -14.98
C ARG A 672 36.43 -41.86 -16.33
N ASN A 673 35.82 -41.27 -17.35
CA ASN A 673 35.90 -41.78 -18.72
C ASN A 673 37.28 -41.43 -19.32
N LYS A 674 38.32 -42.09 -18.79
CA LYS A 674 39.72 -41.88 -19.20
C LYS A 674 39.88 -42.07 -20.71
N LYS A 675 39.12 -42.99 -21.31
CA LYS A 675 39.11 -43.27 -22.75
C LYS A 675 38.77 -42.04 -23.60
N ALA A 676 37.72 -41.30 -23.25
CA ALA A 676 37.33 -40.09 -23.99
C ALA A 676 38.39 -38.98 -23.87
N ARG A 677 38.99 -38.83 -22.69
CA ARG A 677 40.08 -37.86 -22.46
C ARG A 677 41.33 -38.24 -23.24
N ILE A 678 41.69 -39.53 -23.25
CA ILE A 678 42.80 -40.08 -24.03
C ILE A 678 42.52 -39.88 -25.52
N LEU A 679 41.30 -40.18 -26.00
CA LEU A 679 40.90 -39.98 -27.39
C LEU A 679 40.98 -38.51 -27.81
N PHE A 680 40.53 -37.60 -26.96
CA PHE A 680 40.59 -36.16 -27.20
C PHE A 680 42.04 -35.68 -27.29
N TRP A 681 42.90 -36.07 -26.34
CA TRP A 681 44.32 -35.71 -26.37
C TRP A 681 45.07 -36.38 -27.53
N SER A 682 44.74 -37.62 -27.88
CA SER A 682 45.32 -38.29 -29.06
C SER A 682 44.86 -37.65 -30.36
N ALA A 683 43.61 -37.18 -30.46
CA ALA A 683 43.11 -36.47 -31.63
C ALA A 683 43.80 -35.10 -31.79
N ILE A 684 44.02 -34.37 -30.68
CA ILE A 684 44.82 -33.14 -30.69
C ILE A 684 46.24 -33.43 -31.14
N LEU A 685 46.88 -34.45 -30.58
CA LEU A 685 48.25 -34.83 -30.93
C LEU A 685 48.36 -35.21 -32.41
N LEU A 686 47.40 -35.98 -32.93
CA LEU A 686 47.31 -36.34 -34.34
C LEU A 686 47.14 -35.10 -35.22
N GLY A 687 46.29 -34.15 -34.82
CA GLY A 687 46.11 -32.88 -35.52
C GLY A 687 47.38 -32.05 -35.57
N VAL A 688 48.13 -31.96 -34.46
CA VAL A 688 49.43 -31.28 -34.39
C VAL A 688 50.45 -31.96 -35.30
N VAL A 689 50.48 -33.29 -35.33
CA VAL A 689 51.37 -34.05 -36.21
C VAL A 689 51.03 -33.81 -37.68
N ILE A 690 49.75 -33.83 -38.06
CA ILE A 690 49.30 -33.58 -39.45
C ILE A 690 49.63 -32.15 -39.88
N VAL A 691 49.42 -31.16 -39.02
CA VAL A 691 49.77 -29.77 -39.31
C VAL A 691 51.28 -29.60 -39.40
N GLY A 692 52.04 -30.25 -38.52
CA GLY A 692 53.50 -30.25 -38.53
C GLY A 692 54.08 -30.89 -39.79
N THR A 693 53.55 -32.03 -40.24
CA THR A 693 53.99 -32.69 -41.48
C THR A 693 53.60 -31.88 -42.71
N ALA A 694 52.41 -31.29 -42.75
CA ALA A 694 52.01 -30.37 -43.82
C ALA A 694 52.94 -29.14 -43.91
N PHE A 695 53.39 -28.61 -42.77
CA PHE A 695 54.35 -27.51 -42.73
C PHE A 695 55.75 -27.94 -43.18
N TRP A 696 56.17 -29.15 -42.84
CA TRP A 696 57.45 -29.73 -43.25
C TRP A 696 57.50 -29.94 -44.76
N PHE A 697 56.46 -30.55 -45.35
CA PHE A 697 56.36 -30.73 -46.80
C PHE A 697 56.22 -29.41 -47.58
N LYS A 698 55.60 -28.37 -47.00
CA LYS A 698 55.55 -27.03 -47.62
C LYS A 698 56.95 -26.41 -47.77
N LYS A 699 57.85 -26.68 -46.82
CA LYS A 699 59.24 -26.17 -46.86
C LYS A 699 60.09 -26.92 -47.89
N ASP A 700 59.91 -28.23 -48.00
CA ASP A 700 60.64 -29.06 -48.98
C ASP A 700 60.15 -28.84 -50.41
N ILE A 701 58.85 -28.67 -50.63
CA ILE A 701 58.30 -28.32 -51.96
C ILE A 701 58.77 -26.92 -52.38
N ALA A 702 58.77 -25.94 -51.47
CA ALA A 702 59.28 -24.60 -51.76
C ALA A 702 60.78 -24.60 -52.10
N ASN A 703 61.58 -25.43 -51.43
CA ASN A 703 63.02 -25.59 -51.72
C ASN A 703 63.26 -26.32 -53.05
N TYR A 704 62.45 -27.32 -53.38
CA TYR A 704 62.53 -28.06 -54.64
C TYR A 704 62.22 -27.16 -55.86
N PHE A 705 61.19 -26.33 -55.77
CA PHE A 705 60.88 -25.35 -56.83
C PHE A 705 61.96 -24.26 -56.95
N LYS A 706 62.55 -23.81 -55.84
CA LYS A 706 63.67 -22.85 -55.86
C LYS A 706 64.91 -23.43 -56.56
N GLN A 707 65.23 -24.70 -56.31
CA GLN A 707 66.31 -25.42 -56.99
C GLN A 707 66.04 -25.58 -58.48
N GLN A 708 64.80 -25.92 -58.89
CA GLN A 708 64.46 -25.99 -60.32
C GLN A 708 64.54 -24.62 -61.01
N GLN A 709 64.14 -23.54 -60.34
CA GLN A 709 64.25 -22.20 -60.89
C GLN A 709 65.71 -21.75 -61.07
N GLN A 710 66.60 -22.12 -60.14
CA GLN A 710 68.04 -21.91 -60.26
C GLN A 710 68.67 -22.73 -61.40
N LEU A 711 68.21 -23.96 -61.61
CA LEU A 711 68.65 -24.81 -62.73
C LEU A 711 68.19 -24.25 -64.09
N LEU A 712 66.96 -23.73 -64.18
CA LEU A 712 66.42 -23.10 -65.40
C LEU A 712 67.13 -21.77 -65.72
N SER A 713 67.48 -20.97 -64.71
CA SER A 713 68.23 -19.72 -64.91
C SER A 713 69.72 -19.97 -65.24
N GLN A 714 70.33 -21.04 -64.74
CA GLN A 714 71.65 -21.48 -65.21
C GLN A 714 71.64 -21.99 -66.65
N GLN A 715 70.56 -22.66 -67.08
CA GLN A 715 70.41 -23.08 -68.48
C GLN A 715 70.20 -21.90 -69.44
N GLN A 716 69.48 -20.84 -69.02
CA GLN A 716 69.32 -19.61 -69.80
C GLN A 716 70.61 -18.77 -69.89
N ASN A 717 71.41 -18.69 -68.82
CA ASN A 717 72.71 -18.00 -68.88
C ASN A 717 73.71 -18.73 -69.80
N ASN A 718 73.71 -20.07 -69.80
CA ASN A 718 74.56 -20.86 -70.69
C ASN A 718 74.14 -20.81 -72.18
N THR A 719 72.91 -20.36 -72.50
CA THR A 719 72.48 -20.14 -73.89
C THR A 719 72.80 -18.73 -74.40
N THR A 720 73.07 -17.77 -73.51
CA THR A 720 73.36 -16.38 -73.89
C THR A 720 74.85 -16.13 -74.15
N GLU A 721 75.76 -16.98 -73.63
CA GLU A 721 77.20 -16.95 -73.95
C GLU A 721 77.59 -17.68 -75.25
N LYS A 722 76.60 -18.22 -75.99
CA LYS A 722 76.82 -18.96 -77.25
C LYS A 722 76.13 -18.35 -78.48
N GLN A 723 75.84 -17.04 -78.47
CA GLN A 723 75.48 -16.28 -79.67
C GLN A 723 76.35 -15.07 -79.87
#